data_AF-A0A971Z7F9-F1
#
_entry.id   AF-A0A971Z7F9-F1
#
_cell.length_a   1.000
_cell.length_b   1.000
_cell.length_c   1.000
_cell.angle_alpha   90.00
_cell.angle_beta   90.00
_cell.angle_gamma   90.00
#
_symmetry.space_group_name_H-M   'P 1'
#
loop_
_entity.id
_entity.type
_entity.pdbx_description
1 polymer ?
#
loop_
_entity_poly.entity_id
_entity_poly.type
_entity_poly.pdbx_seq_one_letter_code
_entity_poly.pdbx_strand_id
1 'polypeptide(L)'
;MILYEGDIRAFKNAVNRNKLASYMASVFERKYSRKITIELQREWNYSLKCLYGIVVNAEVSEDCCIRLDFVLSQYCSRLEALLAGRDLENRQHIVMVELLPWRESMVSDQEDMIRVHDDLGWHDSVHPAYQSAAYGRYISERSGAGDLSSVTFVQTVYMYDYIMNHPEPLLDSQYNNLLTDVHLFFSDEAEKLSALLNKYIAQGGGREILNRLRLRDQFCPEGLEEYLNRLDEDAPFISLYEDQKMASASILRDLDKEGQKSVTLISGMPGTGKTAIAVTLIHNLARKGKRIAYISYTAALMHYIKNIFQTREENIDFMTFHKMLGASRKNEEYLKENVSFLTSYDMIICDESQDMEGFPGWRKALDRLLSMARVSVFLYSSNQRVLGCEFNLPQYLEKQASGMNMTYHTFDLNRNIRFKDKSGGLYWLLHQLQLDTNSNYDDWDPDSYEIKVVDHPGILADYIKEKNSQGFLARMVANFNKGSLKEKDGVKSYVLEEYGFSRPVVSPGNRTFEDWLAPKNDDEMIGTVHMCKGLEFDYAGILIDDLSYDQETGNISASKGFNTEGEYDVRLLGNIYHVLFTRARKGIYIFCRDQALNCYLKDRISYARRKHYWIDYFMNLYSAEAEDRRVKELCDAKWKAVSEEEHLRLRAQLEKARKEAEYYRNRYMAAEKILDILGISPEDMENIQNKLKEIKDSSEQIKDEEERAHYIQSKTSDLLLNRFMPMIEKQAHVDGIEKRLEQVVGAGAWSKISTRSKRFLITAEVVYESIEAYNQLIDFSGVCLQVTKAFECEMTYRYFTHYREYLKNRFGNNYAYNMPQAFYKLRRGKKVELDEDEYTLGSIVYTTGMWKEGNTIRGYERDQALFMDYAQVELLIHPNNAHAVIKRHLREIEKIRVRYRNSAAHKDPIDVIGARECLDYIVEIQRILGSLLDDYRL
;
A
#
# COMPACT_ATOMS: atom_id res chain seq x y z
N MET A 1 6.94 -7.56 -9.00
CA MET A 1 7.18 -8.56 -7.93
C MET A 1 8.11 -9.64 -8.44
N ILE A 2 9.01 -10.15 -7.58
CA ILE A 2 9.88 -11.30 -7.83
C ILE A 2 9.82 -12.18 -6.57
N LEU A 3 9.46 -13.47 -6.71
CA LEU A 3 9.44 -14.40 -5.57
C LEU A 3 10.72 -15.24 -5.47
N TYR A 4 11.38 -15.49 -6.58
CA TYR A 4 12.68 -16.15 -6.61
C TYR A 4 13.55 -15.60 -7.75
N GLU A 5 14.85 -15.47 -7.48
CA GLU A 5 15.86 -15.22 -8.51
C GLU A 5 17.16 -15.91 -8.12
N GLY A 6 17.76 -16.62 -9.07
CA GLY A 6 19.05 -17.27 -8.87
C GLY A 6 19.66 -17.69 -10.19
N ASP A 7 20.93 -18.07 -10.15
CA ASP A 7 21.54 -18.78 -11.27
C ASP A 7 20.93 -20.19 -11.42
N ILE A 8 21.15 -20.84 -12.57
CA ILE A 8 20.58 -22.15 -12.84
C ILE A 8 21.08 -23.20 -11.84
N ARG A 9 22.33 -23.09 -11.34
CA ARG A 9 22.85 -23.98 -10.29
C ARG A 9 22.05 -23.86 -8.99
N ALA A 10 21.80 -22.63 -8.53
CA ALA A 10 21.02 -22.34 -7.34
C ALA A 10 19.57 -22.81 -7.49
N PHE A 11 18.97 -22.58 -8.65
CA PHE A 11 17.63 -23.07 -8.97
C PHE A 11 17.55 -24.60 -8.90
N LYS A 12 18.49 -25.29 -9.57
CA LYS A 12 18.55 -26.76 -9.54
C LYS A 12 18.65 -27.29 -8.10
N ASN A 13 19.49 -26.67 -7.28
CA ASN A 13 19.64 -27.02 -5.86
C ASN A 13 18.38 -26.74 -5.02
N ALA A 14 17.69 -25.63 -5.29
CA ALA A 14 16.48 -25.25 -4.56
C ALA A 14 15.30 -26.20 -4.83
N VAL A 15 15.12 -26.61 -6.10
CA VAL A 15 14.11 -27.60 -6.51
C VAL A 15 14.44 -28.97 -5.91
N ASN A 16 15.68 -29.45 -6.04
CA ASN A 16 16.10 -30.77 -5.53
C ASN A 16 15.95 -30.92 -4.01
N ARG A 17 16.09 -29.82 -3.26
CA ARG A 17 15.88 -29.81 -1.81
C ARG A 17 14.41 -29.67 -1.41
N ASN A 18 13.49 -29.58 -2.37
CA ASN A 18 12.06 -29.34 -2.19
C ASN A 18 11.76 -28.11 -1.32
N LYS A 19 12.61 -27.05 -1.47
CA LYS A 19 12.53 -25.81 -0.69
C LYS A 19 12.07 -24.60 -1.51
N LEU A 20 11.96 -24.73 -2.83
CA LEU A 20 11.68 -23.59 -3.70
C LEU A 20 10.28 -23.01 -3.47
N ALA A 21 9.23 -23.84 -3.50
CA ALA A 21 7.87 -23.35 -3.29
C ALA A 21 7.63 -22.81 -1.87
N SER A 22 8.27 -23.40 -0.84
CA SER A 22 8.20 -22.88 0.53
C SER A 22 8.98 -21.58 0.69
N TYR A 23 10.13 -21.45 0.02
CA TYR A 23 10.86 -20.19 -0.05
C TYR A 23 10.01 -19.10 -0.72
N MET A 24 9.43 -19.37 -1.89
CA MET A 24 8.56 -18.43 -2.59
C MET A 24 7.33 -18.04 -1.76
N ALA A 25 6.74 -19.02 -1.04
CA ALA A 25 5.66 -18.76 -0.08
C ALA A 25 6.10 -17.80 1.02
N SER A 26 7.28 -18.02 1.62
CA SER A 26 7.83 -17.14 2.65
C SER A 26 8.16 -15.74 2.13
N VAL A 27 8.58 -15.61 0.87
CA VAL A 27 8.83 -14.31 0.23
C VAL A 27 7.51 -13.59 -0.03
N PHE A 28 6.49 -14.31 -0.50
CA PHE A 28 5.14 -13.77 -0.71
C PHE A 28 4.53 -13.31 0.62
N GLU A 29 4.57 -14.15 1.64
CA GLU A 29 4.08 -13.82 2.99
C GLU A 29 4.78 -12.59 3.58
N ARG A 30 6.11 -12.49 3.43
CA ARG A 30 6.87 -11.31 3.88
C ARG A 30 6.56 -10.04 3.11
N LYS A 31 6.24 -10.14 1.82
CA LYS A 31 5.95 -8.96 0.97
C LYS A 31 4.52 -8.47 1.08
N TYR A 32 3.55 -9.36 1.32
CA TYR A 32 2.13 -9.04 1.24
C TYR A 32 1.37 -9.24 2.56
N SER A 33 2.04 -9.69 3.62
CA SER A 33 1.43 -9.99 4.92
C SER A 33 0.22 -10.92 4.82
N ARG A 34 0.18 -11.76 3.78
CA ARG A 34 -0.90 -12.70 3.47
C ARG A 34 -0.32 -14.06 3.12
N LYS A 35 -0.98 -15.12 3.62
CA LYS A 35 -0.61 -16.51 3.32
C LYS A 35 -1.11 -16.90 1.94
N ILE A 36 -0.29 -17.66 1.22
CA ILE A 36 -0.75 -18.35 0.01
C ILE A 36 -1.64 -19.53 0.38
N THR A 37 -2.56 -19.88 -0.51
CA THR A 37 -3.38 -21.09 -0.34
C THR A 37 -2.51 -22.33 -0.52
N ILE A 38 -2.92 -23.44 0.10
CA ILE A 38 -2.21 -24.72 -0.02
C ILE A 38 -2.26 -25.21 -1.47
N GLU A 39 -3.37 -24.93 -2.15
CA GLU A 39 -3.61 -25.23 -3.56
C GLU A 39 -2.59 -24.52 -4.46
N LEU A 40 -2.41 -23.20 -4.29
CA LEU A 40 -1.43 -22.43 -5.07
C LEU A 40 0.02 -22.90 -4.81
N GLN A 41 0.33 -23.27 -3.56
CA GLN A 41 1.65 -23.82 -3.24
C GLN A 41 1.89 -25.20 -3.89
N ARG A 42 0.84 -26.02 -4.02
CA ARG A 42 0.92 -27.31 -4.73
C ARG A 42 1.10 -27.10 -6.22
N GLU A 43 0.39 -26.14 -6.79
CA GLU A 43 0.52 -25.75 -8.20
C GLU A 43 1.98 -25.34 -8.52
N TRP A 44 2.60 -24.49 -7.68
CA TRP A 44 4.02 -24.12 -7.88
C TRP A 44 4.95 -25.31 -7.78
N ASN A 45 4.71 -26.22 -6.84
CA ASN A 45 5.53 -27.42 -6.73
C ASN A 45 5.45 -28.30 -7.97
N TYR A 46 4.31 -28.32 -8.66
CA TYR A 46 4.12 -29.11 -9.86
C TYR A 46 4.69 -28.39 -11.09
N SER A 47 4.26 -27.16 -11.37
CA SER A 47 4.70 -26.39 -12.54
C SER A 47 6.23 -26.16 -12.56
N LEU A 48 6.83 -25.87 -11.41
CA LEU A 48 8.28 -25.67 -11.32
C LEU A 48 9.09 -26.96 -11.44
N LYS A 49 8.50 -28.13 -11.15
CA LYS A 49 9.13 -29.43 -11.44
C LYS A 49 9.15 -29.71 -12.94
N CYS A 50 8.06 -29.38 -13.64
CA CYS A 50 8.02 -29.48 -15.10
C CYS A 50 9.09 -28.59 -15.72
N LEU A 51 9.16 -27.32 -15.30
CA LEU A 51 10.19 -26.39 -15.76
C LEU A 51 11.61 -26.84 -15.40
N TYR A 52 11.81 -27.43 -14.22
CA TYR A 52 13.10 -27.99 -13.80
C TYR A 52 13.61 -29.06 -14.77
N GLY A 53 12.74 -30.00 -15.19
CA GLY A 53 13.11 -31.05 -16.15
C GLY A 53 13.59 -30.46 -17.48
N ILE A 54 12.87 -29.47 -17.99
CA ILE A 54 13.21 -28.74 -19.22
C ILE A 54 14.58 -28.05 -19.09
N VAL A 55 14.79 -27.31 -18.00
CA VAL A 55 16.04 -26.56 -17.77
C VAL A 55 17.25 -27.49 -17.58
N VAL A 56 17.05 -28.66 -16.97
CA VAL A 56 18.11 -29.67 -16.83
C VAL A 56 18.51 -30.25 -18.18
N ASN A 57 17.52 -30.59 -19.01
CA ASN A 57 17.74 -31.20 -20.33
C ASN A 57 18.23 -30.20 -21.38
N ALA A 58 18.02 -28.90 -21.18
CA ALA A 58 18.47 -27.86 -22.09
C ALA A 58 20.01 -27.67 -22.13
N GLU A 59 20.76 -28.29 -21.21
CA GLU A 59 22.23 -28.18 -21.13
C GLU A 59 22.77 -26.74 -21.13
N VAL A 60 21.98 -25.79 -20.59
CA VAL A 60 22.38 -24.38 -20.47
C VAL A 60 23.46 -24.19 -19.42
N SER A 61 24.29 -23.16 -19.60
CA SER A 61 25.32 -22.79 -18.62
C SER A 61 24.72 -22.55 -17.23
N GLU A 62 25.46 -22.94 -16.20
CA GLU A 62 25.04 -22.77 -14.81
C GLU A 62 24.96 -21.30 -14.36
N ASP A 63 25.62 -20.39 -15.08
CA ASP A 63 25.59 -18.93 -14.87
C ASP A 63 24.46 -18.22 -15.67
N CYS A 64 23.64 -18.97 -16.41
CA CYS A 64 22.34 -18.45 -16.82
C CYS A 64 21.52 -18.17 -15.55
N CYS A 65 20.59 -17.22 -15.62
CA CYS A 65 19.77 -16.86 -14.47
C CYS A 65 18.29 -17.09 -14.75
N ILE A 66 17.58 -17.49 -13.71
CA ILE A 66 16.13 -17.66 -13.73
C ILE A 66 15.49 -16.77 -12.67
N ARG A 67 14.38 -16.17 -13.04
CA ARG A 67 13.52 -15.37 -12.17
C ARG A 67 12.11 -15.95 -12.27
N LEU A 68 11.50 -16.22 -11.12
CA LEU A 68 10.18 -16.82 -11.05
C LEU A 68 9.16 -15.83 -10.49
N ASP A 69 7.95 -15.94 -10.99
CA ASP A 69 6.78 -15.15 -10.60
C ASP A 69 7.01 -13.67 -10.76
N PHE A 70 7.34 -13.32 -12.00
CA PHE A 70 7.58 -11.95 -12.38
C PHE A 70 6.25 -11.26 -12.67
N VAL A 71 5.82 -10.39 -11.75
CA VAL A 71 4.59 -9.60 -11.93
C VAL A 71 4.90 -8.32 -12.69
N LEU A 72 4.39 -8.24 -13.91
CA LEU A 72 4.43 -7.05 -14.76
C LEU A 72 3.46 -5.98 -14.24
N SER A 73 3.94 -4.76 -14.06
CA SER A 73 3.20 -3.68 -13.36
C SER A 73 2.02 -3.14 -14.08
N GLN A 74 2.08 -3.11 -15.40
CA GLN A 74 0.91 -2.79 -16.18
C GLN A 74 -0.04 -3.98 -16.09
N TYR A 75 0.33 -5.17 -16.57
CA TYR A 75 -0.61 -6.29 -16.80
C TYR A 75 -1.22 -6.96 -15.56
N CYS A 76 -0.76 -6.65 -14.33
CA CYS A 76 -1.22 -7.30 -13.09
C CYS A 76 -1.35 -8.82 -13.24
N SER A 77 -0.52 -9.37 -14.12
CA SER A 77 -0.49 -10.75 -14.55
C SER A 77 0.91 -11.24 -14.28
N ARG A 78 0.98 -12.53 -14.03
CA ARG A 78 2.17 -13.18 -13.53
C ARG A 78 2.76 -13.92 -14.72
N LEU A 79 4.04 -13.65 -14.98
CA LEU A 79 4.84 -14.49 -15.84
C LEU A 79 5.55 -15.51 -14.95
N GLU A 80 5.34 -16.80 -15.19
CA GLU A 80 5.85 -17.85 -14.32
C GLU A 80 7.38 -17.89 -14.30
N ALA A 81 8.04 -17.76 -15.46
CA ALA A 81 9.48 -17.77 -15.53
C ALA A 81 10.09 -16.82 -16.58
N LEU A 82 11.19 -16.19 -16.18
CA LEU A 82 12.11 -15.46 -17.04
C LEU A 82 13.49 -16.13 -16.95
N LEU A 83 14.02 -16.58 -18.08
CA LEU A 83 15.37 -17.13 -18.16
C LEU A 83 16.25 -16.23 -19.00
N ALA A 84 17.38 -15.80 -18.45
CA ALA A 84 18.31 -14.88 -19.09
C ALA A 84 19.67 -15.53 -19.29
N GLY A 85 20.25 -15.28 -20.46
CA GLY A 85 21.56 -15.77 -20.85
C GLY A 85 21.94 -15.26 -22.23
N ARG A 86 22.91 -15.92 -22.86
CA ARG A 86 23.38 -15.58 -24.18
C ARG A 86 23.31 -16.78 -25.11
N ASP A 87 23.13 -16.53 -26.41
CA ASP A 87 23.22 -17.58 -27.41
C ASP A 87 24.68 -17.94 -27.74
N LEU A 88 24.88 -18.89 -28.66
CA LEU A 88 26.21 -19.30 -29.10
C LEU A 88 27.00 -18.19 -29.83
N GLU A 89 26.30 -17.18 -30.34
CA GLU A 89 26.87 -16.00 -31.00
C GLU A 89 27.05 -14.82 -30.02
N ASN A 90 26.91 -15.07 -28.71
CA ASN A 90 27.07 -14.11 -27.62
C ASN A 90 26.05 -12.95 -27.64
N ARG A 91 24.91 -13.10 -28.32
CA ARG A 91 23.78 -12.17 -28.25
C ARG A 91 22.98 -12.40 -26.97
N GLN A 92 22.42 -11.33 -26.40
CA GLN A 92 21.71 -11.38 -25.13
C GLN A 92 20.24 -11.70 -25.33
N HIS A 93 19.73 -12.69 -24.60
CA HIS A 93 18.35 -13.14 -24.72
C HIS A 93 17.68 -13.26 -23.36
N ILE A 94 16.37 -13.04 -23.35
CA ILE A 94 15.47 -13.36 -22.25
C ILE A 94 14.34 -14.21 -22.80
N VAL A 95 14.28 -15.46 -22.37
CA VAL A 95 13.18 -16.38 -22.68
C VAL A 95 12.11 -16.24 -21.60
N MET A 96 10.91 -15.88 -22.03
CA MET A 96 9.72 -15.70 -21.21
C MET A 96 8.86 -16.94 -21.32
N VAL A 97 8.67 -17.68 -20.23
CA VAL A 97 7.95 -18.94 -20.24
C VAL A 97 6.70 -18.81 -19.38
N GLU A 98 5.55 -18.86 -20.04
CA GLU A 98 4.24 -19.03 -19.41
C GLU A 98 3.96 -20.53 -19.24
N LEU A 99 3.49 -20.95 -18.07
CA LEU A 99 3.19 -22.36 -17.76
C LEU A 99 1.69 -22.53 -17.48
N LEU A 100 0.99 -23.31 -18.30
CA LEU A 100 -0.46 -23.50 -18.17
C LEU A 100 -0.87 -24.98 -17.96
N PRO A 101 -1.76 -25.28 -16.98
CA PRO A 101 -2.22 -26.62 -16.65
C PRO A 101 -3.41 -27.13 -17.48
N TRP A 102 -3.77 -26.49 -18.60
CA TRP A 102 -4.97 -26.87 -19.34
C TRP A 102 -4.88 -28.30 -19.86
N ARG A 103 -6.02 -29.01 -19.92
CA ARG A 103 -6.08 -30.41 -20.36
C ARG A 103 -6.62 -30.55 -21.76
N GLU A 104 -7.69 -29.80 -22.08
CA GLU A 104 -8.35 -29.81 -23.38
C GLU A 104 -8.76 -28.40 -23.77
N SER A 105 -8.96 -28.17 -25.07
CA SER A 105 -9.51 -26.91 -25.57
C SER A 105 -10.43 -27.10 -26.77
N MET A 106 -11.21 -26.07 -27.07
CA MET A 106 -12.07 -25.96 -28.24
C MET A 106 -11.97 -24.54 -28.82
N VAL A 107 -12.06 -24.46 -30.14
CA VAL A 107 -12.03 -23.19 -30.86
C VAL A 107 -13.21 -22.32 -30.40
N SER A 108 -12.94 -21.05 -30.07
CA SER A 108 -13.98 -20.09 -29.73
C SER A 108 -14.61 -19.48 -30.97
N ASP A 109 -15.82 -18.95 -30.79
CA ASP A 109 -16.51 -18.11 -31.77
C ASP A 109 -16.03 -16.64 -31.73
N GLN A 110 -15.17 -16.29 -30.77
CA GLN A 110 -14.67 -14.95 -30.55
C GLN A 110 -13.15 -14.87 -30.79
N GLU A 111 -12.72 -13.80 -31.45
CA GLU A 111 -11.32 -13.51 -31.73
C GLU A 111 -10.48 -13.42 -30.44
N ASP A 112 -9.28 -14.00 -30.47
CA ASP A 112 -8.35 -14.13 -29.34
C ASP A 112 -8.85 -14.92 -28.12
N MET A 113 -10.05 -15.50 -28.16
CA MET A 113 -10.62 -16.30 -27.07
C MET A 113 -10.51 -17.79 -27.39
N ILE A 114 -10.54 -18.64 -26.37
CA ILE A 114 -10.54 -20.09 -26.51
C ILE A 114 -11.39 -20.72 -25.40
N ARG A 115 -12.07 -21.84 -25.69
CA ARG A 115 -12.72 -22.63 -24.63
C ARG A 115 -11.75 -23.66 -24.11
N VAL A 116 -11.66 -23.79 -22.80
CA VAL A 116 -10.66 -24.64 -22.15
C VAL A 116 -11.31 -25.50 -21.09
N HIS A 117 -10.67 -26.62 -20.80
CA HIS A 117 -11.05 -27.51 -19.72
C HIS A 117 -9.86 -27.73 -18.78
N ASP A 118 -10.03 -27.34 -17.53
CA ASP A 118 -9.06 -27.52 -16.45
C ASP A 118 -9.75 -28.01 -15.16
N ASP A 119 -9.20 -27.71 -13.98
CA ASP A 119 -9.78 -28.10 -12.69
C ASP A 119 -11.11 -27.39 -12.36
N LEU A 120 -11.47 -26.31 -13.08
CA LEU A 120 -12.73 -25.59 -12.96
C LEU A 120 -13.81 -26.10 -13.93
N GLY A 121 -13.48 -27.05 -14.79
CA GLY A 121 -14.36 -27.54 -15.86
C GLY A 121 -14.26 -26.70 -17.13
N TRP A 122 -15.28 -26.78 -17.99
CA TRP A 122 -15.31 -26.03 -19.26
C TRP A 122 -15.63 -24.55 -19.04
N HIS A 123 -14.77 -23.66 -19.51
CA HIS A 123 -15.01 -22.22 -19.51
C HIS A 123 -14.32 -21.49 -20.68
N ASP A 124 -14.74 -20.26 -20.96
CA ASP A 124 -14.03 -19.37 -21.88
C ASP A 124 -12.77 -18.82 -21.18
N SER A 125 -11.66 -18.70 -21.91
CA SER A 125 -10.41 -18.06 -21.48
C SER A 125 -9.78 -17.30 -22.66
N VAL A 126 -8.83 -16.42 -22.37
CA VAL A 126 -8.06 -15.73 -23.41
C VAL A 126 -7.02 -16.70 -23.98
N HIS A 127 -6.79 -16.66 -25.28
CA HIS A 127 -5.79 -17.51 -25.92
C HIS A 127 -4.40 -17.28 -25.29
N PRO A 128 -3.63 -18.32 -24.93
CA PRO A 128 -2.42 -18.14 -24.11
C PRO A 128 -1.32 -17.37 -24.85
N ALA A 129 -1.28 -17.46 -26.19
CA ALA A 129 -0.39 -16.63 -27.00
C ALA A 129 -0.69 -15.13 -26.89
N TYR A 130 -1.94 -14.73 -26.67
CA TYR A 130 -2.31 -13.32 -26.46
C TYR A 130 -1.61 -12.75 -25.22
N GLN A 131 -1.64 -13.50 -24.12
CA GLN A 131 -1.03 -13.11 -22.85
C GLN A 131 0.50 -13.05 -22.95
N SER A 132 1.12 -14.08 -23.52
CA SER A 132 2.58 -14.13 -23.70
C SER A 132 3.08 -13.01 -24.63
N ALA A 133 2.37 -12.73 -25.73
CA ALA A 133 2.67 -11.62 -26.64
C ALA A 133 2.55 -10.26 -25.94
N ALA A 134 1.50 -10.06 -25.13
CA ALA A 134 1.30 -8.84 -24.35
C ALA A 134 2.47 -8.56 -23.41
N TYR A 135 3.03 -9.60 -22.77
CA TYR A 135 4.18 -9.46 -21.89
C TYR A 135 5.44 -9.03 -22.61
N GLY A 136 5.76 -9.69 -23.73
CA GLY A 136 6.96 -9.36 -24.50
C GLY A 136 6.92 -7.93 -25.03
N ARG A 137 5.75 -7.51 -25.54
CA ARG A 137 5.52 -6.13 -26.00
C ARG A 137 5.65 -5.11 -24.86
N TYR A 138 5.09 -5.42 -23.70
CA TYR A 138 5.18 -4.54 -22.53
C TYR A 138 6.62 -4.24 -22.12
N ILE A 139 7.41 -5.30 -21.98
CA ILE A 139 8.79 -5.18 -21.54
C ILE A 139 9.59 -4.45 -22.62
N SER A 140 9.39 -4.76 -23.90
CA SER A 140 10.14 -4.13 -25.00
C SER A 140 9.82 -2.63 -25.15
N GLU A 141 8.55 -2.22 -25.08
CA GLU A 141 8.13 -0.81 -25.21
C GLU A 141 8.67 0.07 -24.07
N ARG A 142 8.60 -0.41 -22.82
CA ARG A 142 9.08 0.36 -21.65
C ARG A 142 10.58 0.29 -21.42
N SER A 143 11.26 -0.58 -22.15
CA SER A 143 12.72 -0.62 -22.21
C SER A 143 13.32 0.54 -23.02
N GLY A 144 12.48 1.41 -23.60
CA GLY A 144 12.84 2.51 -24.49
C GLY A 144 13.85 3.54 -23.94
N ALA A 145 14.83 3.85 -24.79
CA ALA A 145 16.02 4.70 -24.62
C ALA A 145 17.10 4.16 -23.64
N GLY A 146 17.83 3.12 -24.07
CA GLY A 146 19.21 2.91 -23.61
C GLY A 146 19.68 1.46 -23.47
N ASP A 147 19.26 0.77 -22.40
CA ASP A 147 20.06 -0.31 -21.79
C ASP A 147 19.66 -1.75 -22.17
N LEU A 148 18.45 -1.92 -22.73
CA LEU A 148 17.85 -3.22 -23.08
C LEU A 148 17.61 -3.40 -24.59
N SER A 149 17.97 -2.42 -25.43
CA SER A 149 17.85 -2.53 -26.90
C SER A 149 18.69 -3.65 -27.51
N SER A 150 19.73 -4.09 -26.80
CA SER A 150 20.59 -5.22 -27.20
C SER A 150 20.05 -6.59 -26.77
N VAL A 151 18.92 -6.63 -26.04
CA VAL A 151 18.33 -7.86 -25.51
C VAL A 151 17.14 -8.27 -26.36
N THR A 152 17.15 -9.50 -26.85
CA THR A 152 16.01 -10.09 -27.55
C THR A 152 15.11 -10.82 -26.57
N PHE A 153 13.81 -10.55 -26.62
CA PHE A 153 12.79 -11.24 -25.84
C PHE A 153 12.21 -12.37 -26.67
N VAL A 154 12.08 -13.56 -26.07
CA VAL A 154 11.53 -14.75 -26.72
C VAL A 154 10.31 -15.20 -25.93
N GLN A 155 9.12 -15.02 -26.49
CA GLN A 155 7.84 -15.35 -25.88
C GLN A 155 7.54 -16.84 -26.06
N THR A 156 7.23 -17.52 -24.97
CA THR A 156 7.00 -18.97 -24.97
C THR A 156 5.86 -19.33 -24.04
N VAL A 157 5.03 -20.27 -24.49
CA VAL A 157 3.94 -20.87 -23.72
C VAL A 157 4.17 -22.37 -23.69
N TYR A 158 4.11 -22.97 -22.50
CA TYR A 158 4.19 -24.42 -22.31
C TYR A 158 2.96 -24.96 -21.59
N MET A 159 2.19 -25.75 -22.31
CA MET A 159 0.95 -26.38 -21.86
C MET A 159 1.29 -27.74 -21.21
N TYR A 160 1.66 -27.74 -19.93
CA TYR A 160 2.37 -28.87 -19.31
C TYR A 160 1.51 -30.10 -19.01
N ASP A 161 0.18 -29.94 -18.97
CA ASP A 161 -0.78 -31.05 -18.79
C ASP A 161 -1.67 -31.26 -20.04
N TYR A 162 -1.36 -30.59 -21.16
CA TYR A 162 -2.19 -30.61 -22.36
C TYR A 162 -1.67 -31.64 -23.37
N ILE A 163 -2.56 -32.54 -23.79
CA ILE A 163 -2.27 -33.51 -24.86
C ILE A 163 -2.80 -32.94 -26.18
N MET A 164 -1.91 -32.81 -27.17
CA MET A 164 -2.26 -32.23 -28.47
C MET A 164 -3.38 -33.03 -29.17
N ASN A 165 -4.37 -32.31 -29.68
CA ASN A 165 -5.47 -32.84 -30.49
C ASN A 165 -5.18 -32.66 -31.99
N HIS A 166 -5.89 -33.42 -32.83
CA HIS A 166 -5.77 -33.30 -34.28
C HIS A 166 -7.16 -33.22 -34.95
N PRO A 167 -7.52 -32.06 -35.56
CA PRO A 167 -6.80 -30.79 -35.59
C PRO A 167 -6.68 -30.14 -34.20
N GLU A 168 -5.62 -29.37 -33.98
CA GLU A 168 -5.35 -28.72 -32.68
C GLU A 168 -6.07 -27.36 -32.59
N PRO A 169 -7.03 -27.18 -31.67
CA PRO A 169 -7.75 -25.92 -31.52
C PRO A 169 -6.87 -24.71 -31.21
N LEU A 170 -5.79 -24.88 -30.42
CA LEU A 170 -4.83 -23.80 -30.11
C LEU A 170 -4.01 -23.33 -31.32
N LEU A 171 -4.05 -24.07 -32.42
CA LEU A 171 -3.35 -23.75 -33.67
C LEU A 171 -4.31 -23.39 -34.80
N ASP A 172 -5.57 -23.08 -34.48
CA ASP A 172 -6.56 -22.67 -35.48
C ASP A 172 -6.13 -21.39 -36.22
N SER A 173 -6.50 -21.32 -37.50
CA SER A 173 -6.10 -20.22 -38.40
C SER A 173 -6.47 -18.83 -37.90
N GLN A 174 -7.50 -18.70 -37.07
CA GLN A 174 -7.89 -17.41 -36.49
C GLN A 174 -6.84 -16.84 -35.52
N TYR A 175 -5.96 -17.67 -34.94
CA TYR A 175 -4.95 -17.23 -33.98
C TYR A 175 -3.57 -16.99 -34.61
N ASN A 176 -3.44 -17.09 -35.95
CA ASN A 176 -2.16 -16.93 -36.65
C ASN A 176 -1.45 -15.60 -36.32
N ASN A 177 -2.21 -14.52 -36.14
CA ASN A 177 -1.66 -13.22 -35.76
C ASN A 177 -1.01 -13.24 -34.36
N LEU A 178 -1.57 -14.01 -33.42
CA LEU A 178 -1.02 -14.16 -32.07
C LEU A 178 0.19 -15.10 -32.05
N LEU A 179 0.15 -16.16 -32.86
CA LEU A 179 1.17 -17.20 -32.92
C LEU A 179 2.42 -16.78 -33.69
N THR A 180 2.40 -15.64 -34.38
CA THR A 180 3.54 -15.16 -35.18
C THR A 180 4.79 -14.92 -34.32
N ASP A 181 4.61 -14.36 -33.12
CA ASP A 181 5.70 -13.97 -32.21
C ASP A 181 5.81 -14.85 -30.97
N VAL A 182 5.00 -15.92 -30.85
CA VAL A 182 4.93 -16.76 -29.65
C VAL A 182 5.19 -18.23 -29.98
N HIS A 183 6.14 -18.84 -29.27
CA HIS A 183 6.40 -20.27 -29.36
C HIS A 183 5.47 -21.05 -28.43
N LEU A 184 4.58 -21.87 -28.99
CA LEU A 184 3.66 -22.73 -28.23
C LEU A 184 4.19 -24.17 -28.21
N PHE A 185 4.23 -24.78 -27.02
CA PHE A 185 4.64 -26.16 -26.81
C PHE A 185 3.62 -26.93 -25.96
N PHE A 186 3.43 -28.21 -26.28
CA PHE A 186 2.53 -29.12 -25.58
C PHE A 186 3.28 -30.09 -24.66
N SER A 187 2.56 -30.85 -23.83
CA SER A 187 3.14 -31.68 -22.76
C SER A 187 4.17 -32.73 -23.25
N ASP A 188 4.03 -33.22 -24.47
CA ASP A 188 4.94 -34.19 -25.12
C ASP A 188 6.12 -33.53 -25.86
N GLU A 189 6.22 -32.19 -25.85
CA GLU A 189 7.21 -31.42 -26.58
C GLU A 189 8.28 -30.77 -25.68
N ALA A 190 8.43 -31.25 -24.44
CA ALA A 190 9.42 -30.74 -23.49
C ALA A 190 10.86 -30.72 -24.05
N GLU A 191 11.22 -31.68 -24.91
CA GLU A 191 12.52 -31.72 -25.60
C GLU A 191 12.69 -30.55 -26.59
N LYS A 192 11.62 -30.17 -27.30
CA LYS A 192 11.65 -29.03 -28.24
C LYS A 192 11.83 -27.72 -27.48
N LEU A 193 11.18 -27.56 -26.34
CA LEU A 193 11.38 -26.41 -25.47
C LEU A 193 12.79 -26.38 -24.88
N SER A 194 13.34 -27.54 -24.48
CA SER A 194 14.73 -27.65 -24.02
C SER A 194 15.72 -27.22 -25.10
N ALA A 195 15.51 -27.63 -26.34
CA ALA A 195 16.29 -27.20 -27.49
C ALA A 195 16.16 -25.68 -27.77
N LEU A 196 14.96 -25.10 -27.57
CA LEU A 196 14.74 -23.66 -27.68
C LEU A 196 15.52 -22.88 -26.60
N LEU A 197 15.51 -23.34 -25.35
CA LEU A 197 16.32 -22.74 -24.29
C LEU A 197 17.81 -22.83 -24.63
N ASN A 198 18.30 -23.98 -25.10
CA ASN A 198 19.69 -24.09 -25.53
C ASN A 198 20.02 -23.10 -26.66
N LYS A 199 19.15 -22.97 -27.67
CA LYS A 199 19.34 -22.06 -28.80
C LYS A 199 19.54 -20.60 -28.35
N TYR A 200 18.74 -20.11 -27.40
CA TYR A 200 18.73 -18.69 -27.03
C TYR A 200 19.58 -18.37 -25.78
N ILE A 201 19.77 -19.30 -24.85
CA ILE A 201 20.45 -19.05 -23.58
C ILE A 201 21.46 -20.16 -23.21
N ALA A 202 22.15 -20.72 -24.20
CA ALA A 202 23.23 -21.71 -23.99
C ALA A 202 24.34 -21.20 -23.05
N GLN A 203 24.72 -19.93 -23.16
CA GLN A 203 25.85 -19.31 -22.47
C GLN A 203 25.38 -18.41 -21.31
N GLY A 204 26.26 -18.24 -20.30
CA GLY A 204 25.97 -17.54 -19.04
C GLY A 204 25.82 -16.01 -19.16
N GLY A 205 26.10 -15.29 -18.07
CA GLY A 205 25.90 -13.83 -17.98
C GLY A 205 24.45 -13.42 -17.70
N GLY A 206 23.61 -14.34 -17.20
CA GLY A 206 22.20 -14.05 -16.94
C GLY A 206 21.98 -12.98 -15.87
N ARG A 207 22.87 -12.88 -14.87
CA ARG A 207 22.73 -11.90 -13.78
C ARG A 207 22.88 -10.47 -14.27
N GLU A 208 23.84 -10.24 -15.16
CA GLU A 208 24.06 -8.94 -15.79
C GLU A 208 22.80 -8.49 -16.54
N ILE A 209 22.24 -9.38 -17.37
CA ILE A 209 21.05 -9.13 -18.18
C ILE A 209 19.83 -8.84 -17.27
N LEU A 210 19.59 -9.66 -16.24
CA LEU A 210 18.47 -9.47 -15.31
C LEU A 210 18.60 -8.23 -14.41
N ASN A 211 19.82 -7.75 -14.15
CA ASN A 211 20.05 -6.52 -13.40
C ASN A 211 19.70 -5.26 -14.22
N ARG A 212 19.87 -5.30 -15.54
CA ARG A 212 19.41 -4.20 -16.42
C ARG A 212 17.90 -4.03 -16.38
N LEU A 213 17.15 -5.11 -16.14
CA LEU A 213 15.71 -5.03 -15.84
C LEU A 213 15.39 -4.36 -14.49
N ARG A 214 16.32 -4.33 -13.51
CA ARG A 214 16.08 -3.79 -12.14
C ARG A 214 16.32 -2.28 -12.01
N LEU A 215 17.26 -1.70 -12.76
CA LEU A 215 17.69 -0.30 -12.57
C LEU A 215 16.65 0.77 -12.97
N ARG A 216 15.44 0.39 -13.40
CA ARG A 216 14.32 1.30 -13.70
C ARG A 216 12.97 0.84 -13.11
N ASP A 217 12.96 0.18 -11.96
CA ASP A 217 11.74 -0.37 -11.31
C ASP A 217 10.62 0.64 -10.93
N GLN A 218 10.67 1.89 -11.40
CA GLN A 218 9.47 2.74 -11.50
C GLN A 218 8.73 2.51 -12.83
N PHE A 219 8.32 1.27 -13.08
CA PHE A 219 7.37 0.96 -14.14
C PHE A 219 5.97 1.44 -13.73
N CYS A 220 5.69 2.73 -13.95
CA CYS A 220 4.38 3.34 -13.71
C CYS A 220 3.36 2.79 -14.72
N PRO A 221 2.14 2.38 -14.28
CA PRO A 221 1.05 2.03 -15.18
C PRO A 221 0.76 3.20 -16.14
N GLU A 222 0.49 2.88 -17.41
CA GLU A 222 0.11 3.88 -18.42
C GLU A 222 -1.13 4.66 -17.96
N GLY A 223 -1.12 5.96 -18.26
CA GLY A 223 -2.28 6.80 -18.03
C GLY A 223 -3.28 6.60 -19.16
N LEU A 224 -4.53 7.03 -18.95
CA LEU A 224 -5.52 7.00 -20.02
C LEU A 224 -5.01 7.73 -21.28
N GLU A 225 -4.29 8.85 -21.16
CA GLU A 225 -3.72 9.58 -22.31
C GLU A 225 -2.77 8.73 -23.17
N GLU A 226 -1.80 8.09 -22.52
CA GLU A 226 -0.79 7.26 -23.18
C GLU A 226 -1.46 6.04 -23.83
N TYR A 227 -2.46 5.44 -23.16
CA TYR A 227 -3.27 4.36 -23.71
C TYR A 227 -4.03 4.79 -24.97
N LEU A 228 -4.61 5.99 -24.94
CA LEU A 228 -5.38 6.54 -26.05
C LEU A 228 -4.50 6.93 -27.24
N ASN A 229 -3.33 7.53 -27.01
CA ASN A 229 -2.38 7.84 -28.07
C ASN A 229 -1.93 6.57 -28.83
N ARG A 230 -1.81 5.43 -28.14
CA ARG A 230 -1.48 4.15 -28.79
C ARG A 230 -2.59 3.63 -29.70
N LEU A 231 -3.86 3.89 -29.40
CA LEU A 231 -4.98 3.52 -30.28
C LEU A 231 -4.86 4.20 -31.64
N ASP A 232 -4.20 5.37 -31.69
CA ASP A 232 -4.09 6.17 -32.91
C ASP A 232 -2.94 5.77 -33.84
N GLU A 233 -1.96 4.98 -33.39
CA GLU A 233 -0.76 4.61 -34.17
C GLU A 233 -0.96 3.42 -35.14
N ASP A 234 -2.20 3.03 -35.45
CA ASP A 234 -2.53 1.79 -36.19
C ASP A 234 -1.83 0.55 -35.62
N ALA A 235 -1.49 0.60 -34.32
CA ALA A 235 -0.87 -0.50 -33.63
C ALA A 235 -1.84 -1.69 -33.62
N PRO A 236 -1.50 -2.83 -34.25
CA PRO A 236 -2.45 -3.94 -34.48
C PRO A 236 -2.87 -4.68 -33.19
N PHE A 237 -2.43 -4.24 -32.01
CA PHE A 237 -2.64 -4.95 -30.77
C PHE A 237 -2.57 -4.00 -29.56
N ILE A 238 -3.74 -3.67 -29.01
CA ILE A 238 -3.83 -3.04 -27.68
C ILE A 238 -4.39 -4.09 -26.73
N SER A 239 -3.51 -4.54 -25.83
CA SER A 239 -3.84 -5.65 -24.96
C SER A 239 -4.68 -5.18 -23.79
N LEU A 240 -5.96 -5.54 -23.82
CA LEU A 240 -6.76 -5.58 -22.62
C LEU A 240 -6.25 -6.70 -21.71
N TYR A 241 -6.55 -6.58 -20.43
CA TYR A 241 -6.25 -7.60 -19.43
C TYR A 241 -7.21 -8.75 -19.58
N GLU A 242 -6.89 -9.93 -19.05
CA GLU A 242 -7.74 -11.12 -19.15
C GLU A 242 -9.21 -10.84 -18.78
N ASP A 243 -9.48 -10.34 -17.56
CA ASP A 243 -10.84 -10.01 -17.10
C ASP A 243 -11.54 -8.97 -17.99
N GLN A 244 -10.78 -8.01 -18.53
CA GLN A 244 -11.29 -6.95 -19.40
C GLN A 244 -11.58 -7.46 -20.83
N LYS A 245 -10.74 -8.36 -21.33
CA LYS A 245 -10.86 -9.01 -22.64
C LYS A 245 -12.03 -9.98 -22.62
N MET A 246 -12.21 -10.74 -21.53
CA MET A 246 -13.40 -11.59 -21.31
C MET A 246 -14.69 -10.76 -21.35
N ALA A 247 -14.75 -9.66 -20.60
CA ALA A 247 -15.90 -8.76 -20.62
C ALA A 247 -16.17 -8.19 -22.03
N SER A 248 -15.10 -7.76 -22.71
CA SER A 248 -15.20 -7.22 -24.08
C SER A 248 -15.67 -8.26 -25.08
N ALA A 249 -15.15 -9.49 -25.03
CA ALA A 249 -15.55 -10.59 -25.91
C ALA A 249 -17.02 -10.97 -25.69
N SER A 250 -17.49 -11.00 -24.45
CA SER A 250 -18.91 -11.23 -24.16
C SER A 250 -19.82 -10.14 -24.75
N ILE A 251 -19.39 -8.87 -24.65
CA ILE A 251 -20.13 -7.73 -25.22
C ILE A 251 -20.18 -7.81 -26.75
N LEU A 252 -19.05 -8.15 -27.40
CA LEU A 252 -18.97 -8.29 -28.86
C LEU A 252 -19.83 -9.47 -29.34
N ARG A 253 -19.77 -10.61 -28.66
CA ARG A 253 -20.61 -11.79 -28.94
C ARG A 253 -22.11 -11.45 -28.95
N ASP A 254 -22.57 -10.66 -27.98
CA ASP A 254 -23.97 -10.24 -27.94
C ASP A 254 -24.33 -9.22 -29.01
N LEU A 255 -23.39 -8.38 -29.44
CA LEU A 255 -23.59 -7.45 -30.54
C LEU A 255 -23.78 -8.17 -31.88
N ASP A 256 -23.10 -9.30 -32.06
CA ASP A 256 -23.18 -10.15 -33.26
C ASP A 256 -24.49 -10.97 -33.31
N LYS A 257 -25.13 -11.24 -32.16
CA LYS A 257 -26.44 -11.91 -32.11
C LYS A 257 -27.57 -10.97 -32.56
N GLU A 258 -28.20 -11.28 -33.68
CA GLU A 258 -29.36 -10.52 -34.15
C GLU A 258 -30.62 -10.79 -33.30
N GLY A 259 -31.43 -9.74 -33.07
CA GLY A 259 -32.74 -9.85 -32.42
C GLY A 259 -32.75 -9.98 -30.89
N GLN A 260 -31.60 -10.22 -30.25
CA GLN A 260 -31.49 -10.27 -28.80
C GLN A 260 -30.86 -9.00 -28.25
N LYS A 261 -31.45 -8.46 -27.18
CA LYS A 261 -30.89 -7.32 -26.44
C LYS A 261 -30.14 -7.81 -25.21
N SER A 262 -29.09 -7.10 -24.82
CA SER A 262 -28.35 -7.41 -23.60
C SER A 262 -27.94 -6.18 -22.80
N VAL A 263 -27.73 -6.41 -21.52
CA VAL A 263 -27.25 -5.45 -20.53
C VAL A 263 -26.04 -6.08 -19.85
N THR A 264 -24.89 -5.41 -19.93
CA THR A 264 -23.66 -5.83 -19.26
C THR A 264 -23.27 -4.82 -18.19
N LEU A 265 -23.14 -5.27 -16.95
CA LEU A 265 -22.58 -4.48 -15.84
C LEU A 265 -21.13 -4.88 -15.63
N ILE A 266 -20.20 -3.93 -15.74
CA ILE A 266 -18.79 -4.11 -15.41
C ILE A 266 -18.49 -3.32 -14.14
N SER A 267 -18.29 -4.02 -13.03
CA SER A 267 -17.92 -3.42 -11.76
C SER A 267 -16.40 -3.46 -11.55
N GLY A 268 -15.87 -2.54 -10.76
CA GLY A 268 -14.49 -2.62 -10.29
C GLY A 268 -14.05 -1.34 -9.59
N MET A 269 -13.00 -1.42 -8.79
CA MET A 269 -12.44 -0.25 -8.10
C MET A 269 -11.86 0.80 -9.08
N PRO A 270 -11.65 2.05 -8.67
CA PRO A 270 -10.89 3.00 -9.49
C PRO A 270 -9.50 2.46 -9.83
N GLY A 271 -9.12 2.61 -11.10
CA GLY A 271 -7.85 2.08 -11.60
C GLY A 271 -7.90 0.64 -12.10
N THR A 272 -9.06 -0.02 -12.18
CA THR A 272 -9.18 -1.36 -12.77
C THR A 272 -9.30 -1.40 -14.30
N GLY A 273 -9.26 -0.24 -14.96
CA GLY A 273 -9.29 -0.13 -16.42
C GLY A 273 -10.68 -0.25 -17.07
N LYS A 274 -11.78 0.01 -16.33
CA LYS A 274 -13.15 0.07 -16.88
C LYS A 274 -13.26 0.98 -18.12
N THR A 275 -12.75 2.21 -18.03
CA THR A 275 -12.78 3.17 -19.15
C THR A 275 -11.91 2.70 -20.33
N ALA A 276 -10.84 1.93 -20.09
CA ALA A 276 -10.04 1.34 -21.16
C ALA A 276 -10.86 0.34 -21.99
N ILE A 277 -11.74 -0.47 -21.35
CA ILE A 277 -12.71 -1.32 -22.06
C ILE A 277 -13.61 -0.47 -22.95
N ALA A 278 -14.22 0.58 -22.39
CA ALA A 278 -15.15 1.43 -23.14
C ALA A 278 -14.50 2.02 -24.39
N VAL A 279 -13.32 2.61 -24.24
CA VAL A 279 -12.64 3.25 -25.37
C VAL A 279 -12.19 2.23 -26.41
N THR A 280 -11.71 1.05 -25.99
CA THR A 280 -11.32 -0.03 -26.92
C THR A 280 -12.51 -0.52 -27.74
N LEU A 281 -13.66 -0.71 -27.09
CA LEU A 281 -14.90 -1.07 -27.77
C LEU A 281 -15.34 0.02 -28.75
N ILE A 282 -15.31 1.30 -28.33
CA ILE A 282 -15.63 2.43 -29.20
C ILE A 282 -14.72 2.42 -30.43
N HIS A 283 -13.40 2.37 -30.25
CA HIS A 283 -12.43 2.37 -31.34
C HIS A 283 -12.66 1.21 -32.33
N ASN A 284 -12.82 -0.02 -31.83
CA ASN A 284 -12.95 -1.20 -32.69
C ASN A 284 -14.30 -1.26 -33.43
N LEU A 285 -15.39 -0.86 -32.77
CA LEU A 285 -16.73 -0.95 -33.34
C LEU A 285 -17.06 0.21 -34.25
N ALA A 286 -16.54 1.40 -33.94
CA ALA A 286 -16.84 2.57 -34.73
C ALA A 286 -16.16 2.45 -36.13
N ARG A 287 -14.93 1.92 -36.24
CA ARG A 287 -14.29 1.54 -37.53
C ARG A 287 -15.09 0.51 -38.34
N LYS A 288 -15.93 -0.30 -37.68
CA LYS A 288 -16.87 -1.25 -38.30
C LYS A 288 -18.21 -0.59 -38.69
N GLY A 289 -18.32 0.74 -38.59
CA GLY A 289 -19.51 1.52 -38.93
C GLY A 289 -20.67 1.35 -37.95
N LYS A 290 -20.43 0.77 -36.75
CA LYS A 290 -21.47 0.58 -35.74
C LYS A 290 -21.82 1.92 -35.10
N ARG A 291 -23.10 2.10 -34.78
CA ARG A 291 -23.58 3.34 -34.15
C ARG A 291 -23.51 3.24 -32.63
N ILE A 292 -22.70 4.09 -32.02
CA ILE A 292 -22.36 4.01 -30.59
C ILE A 292 -22.72 5.30 -29.88
N ALA A 293 -23.30 5.20 -28.68
CA ALA A 293 -23.45 6.34 -27.79
C ALA A 293 -22.58 6.15 -26.54
N TYR A 294 -21.66 7.08 -26.30
CA TYR A 294 -20.88 7.14 -25.07
C TYR A 294 -21.47 8.20 -24.14
N ILE A 295 -21.98 7.72 -23.01
CA ILE A 295 -22.63 8.53 -21.99
C ILE A 295 -21.73 8.49 -20.76
N SER A 296 -21.18 9.64 -20.37
CA SER A 296 -20.46 9.74 -19.10
C SER A 296 -21.18 10.69 -18.16
N TYR A 297 -21.12 10.39 -16.88
CA TYR A 297 -21.57 11.33 -15.85
C TYR A 297 -20.71 12.59 -15.83
N THR A 298 -19.40 12.41 -15.94
CA THR A 298 -18.42 13.46 -15.81
C THR A 298 -18.18 14.13 -17.17
N ALA A 299 -18.66 15.37 -17.32
CA ALA A 299 -18.46 16.17 -18.54
C ALA A 299 -16.99 16.27 -18.92
N ALA A 300 -16.13 16.38 -17.93
CA ALA A 300 -14.68 16.38 -18.05
C ALA A 300 -14.15 15.14 -18.81
N LEU A 301 -14.44 13.93 -18.32
CA LEU A 301 -14.07 12.67 -18.97
C LEU A 301 -14.70 12.55 -20.37
N MET A 302 -15.96 12.96 -20.52
CA MET A 302 -16.64 12.96 -21.82
C MET A 302 -15.92 13.83 -22.84
N HIS A 303 -15.61 15.08 -22.51
CA HIS A 303 -14.88 16.00 -23.37
C HIS A 303 -13.49 15.49 -23.70
N TYR A 304 -12.78 14.94 -22.70
CA TYR A 304 -11.46 14.37 -22.87
C TYR A 304 -11.44 13.24 -23.91
N ILE A 305 -12.33 12.25 -23.76
CA ILE A 305 -12.46 11.14 -24.72
C ILE A 305 -12.95 11.66 -26.08
N LYS A 306 -13.94 12.56 -26.06
CA LYS A 306 -14.50 13.15 -27.28
C LYS A 306 -13.43 13.84 -28.12
N ASN A 307 -12.53 14.62 -27.53
CA ASN A 307 -11.49 15.35 -28.27
C ASN A 307 -10.52 14.42 -29.01
N ILE A 308 -10.29 13.23 -28.47
CA ILE A 308 -9.44 12.21 -29.09
C ILE A 308 -10.14 11.59 -30.31
N PHE A 309 -11.42 11.23 -30.16
CA PHE A 309 -12.23 10.66 -31.26
C PHE A 309 -12.74 11.68 -32.29
N GLN A 310 -12.84 12.97 -31.93
CA GLN A 310 -13.45 14.05 -32.73
C GLN A 310 -12.77 14.30 -34.07
N THR A 311 -11.60 13.71 -34.31
CA THR A 311 -10.91 13.82 -35.59
C THR A 311 -11.28 12.72 -36.59
N ARG A 312 -12.08 11.70 -36.22
CA ARG A 312 -12.10 10.44 -37.01
C ARG A 312 -13.48 9.84 -37.36
N GLU A 313 -14.55 9.95 -36.55
CA GLU A 313 -15.74 9.09 -36.76
C GLU A 313 -17.13 9.74 -36.45
N GLU A 314 -18.00 9.84 -37.47
CA GLU A 314 -19.33 10.49 -37.39
C GLU A 314 -20.42 9.63 -36.71
N ASN A 315 -20.16 8.34 -36.47
CA ASN A 315 -21.09 7.34 -35.93
C ASN A 315 -21.05 7.23 -34.39
N ILE A 316 -20.35 8.14 -33.71
CA ILE A 316 -20.21 8.15 -32.25
C ILE A 316 -20.87 9.39 -31.64
N ASP A 317 -21.90 9.16 -30.82
CA ASP A 317 -22.59 10.20 -30.07
C ASP A 317 -22.02 10.34 -28.65
N PHE A 318 -21.32 11.44 -28.38
CA PHE A 318 -20.78 11.76 -27.05
C PHE A 318 -21.72 12.67 -26.26
N MET A 319 -22.18 12.23 -25.08
CA MET A 319 -23.11 13.01 -24.26
C MET A 319 -22.89 12.86 -22.76
N THR A 320 -23.37 13.85 -22.01
CA THR A 320 -23.46 13.77 -20.54
C THR A 320 -24.84 13.29 -20.13
N PHE A 321 -24.94 12.58 -18.99
CA PHE A 321 -26.23 12.15 -18.45
C PHE A 321 -27.25 13.29 -18.27
N HIS A 322 -26.79 14.48 -17.83
CA HIS A 322 -27.62 15.68 -17.70
C HIS A 322 -28.23 16.15 -19.03
N LYS A 323 -27.45 16.19 -20.11
CA LYS A 323 -27.94 16.57 -21.44
C LYS A 323 -29.01 15.59 -21.92
N MET A 324 -28.82 14.30 -21.68
CA MET A 324 -29.80 13.25 -21.98
C MET A 324 -31.10 13.41 -21.16
N LEU A 325 -31.00 13.77 -19.87
CA LEU A 325 -32.18 14.07 -19.04
C LEU A 325 -32.88 15.38 -19.40
N GLY A 326 -32.13 16.43 -19.72
CA GLY A 326 -32.64 17.75 -20.11
C GLY A 326 -33.39 17.71 -21.43
N ALA A 327 -32.89 16.89 -22.37
CA ALA A 327 -33.61 16.44 -23.56
C ALA A 327 -35.00 15.86 -23.21
N SER A 328 -35.12 15.12 -22.11
CA SER A 328 -36.41 14.58 -21.67
C SER A 328 -37.37 15.60 -21.01
N ARG A 329 -36.93 16.84 -20.73
CA ARG A 329 -37.73 17.89 -20.08
C ARG A 329 -38.11 19.07 -20.98
N LYS A 330 -37.37 19.37 -22.06
CA LYS A 330 -37.62 20.52 -22.95
C LYS A 330 -37.92 20.05 -24.38
N ASN A 331 -39.15 20.37 -24.84
CA ASN A 331 -39.70 20.31 -26.21
C ASN A 331 -39.20 19.21 -27.16
N GLU A 332 -40.15 18.41 -27.66
CA GLU A 332 -39.98 17.45 -28.77
C GLU A 332 -39.33 18.06 -30.03
N GLU A 333 -39.37 19.38 -30.20
CA GLU A 333 -38.83 20.11 -31.35
C GLU A 333 -37.30 20.33 -31.26
N TYR A 334 -36.78 20.69 -30.07
CA TYR A 334 -35.32 20.79 -29.83
C TYR A 334 -34.65 19.41 -29.92
N LEU A 335 -35.39 18.37 -29.53
CA LEU A 335 -35.02 16.96 -29.67
C LEU A 335 -34.94 16.48 -31.12
N LYS A 336 -35.66 17.09 -32.07
CA LYS A 336 -35.61 16.72 -33.49
C LYS A 336 -34.43 17.36 -34.21
N GLU A 337 -34.03 18.56 -33.81
CA GLU A 337 -32.99 19.34 -34.50
C GLU A 337 -31.56 19.03 -34.03
N ASN A 338 -31.35 18.62 -32.77
CA ASN A 338 -29.99 18.59 -32.18
C ASN A 338 -29.49 17.21 -31.73
N VAL A 339 -30.35 16.19 -31.68
CA VAL A 339 -29.95 14.83 -31.34
C VAL A 339 -30.82 13.87 -32.11
N SER A 340 -30.24 12.96 -32.89
CA SER A 340 -31.00 11.92 -33.59
C SER A 340 -31.51 10.85 -32.60
N PHE A 341 -32.42 11.23 -31.70
CA PHE A 341 -33.08 10.34 -30.72
C PHE A 341 -34.06 9.34 -31.36
N LEU A 342 -34.22 9.34 -32.69
CA LEU A 342 -35.10 8.45 -33.45
C LEU A 342 -34.40 7.22 -34.03
N THR A 343 -33.12 7.03 -33.73
CA THR A 343 -32.31 5.95 -34.30
C THR A 343 -31.86 4.98 -33.21
N SER A 344 -32.03 3.69 -33.47
CA SER A 344 -31.51 2.61 -32.64
C SER A 344 -29.98 2.64 -32.64
N TYR A 345 -29.38 2.59 -31.45
CA TYR A 345 -27.93 2.39 -31.32
C TYR A 345 -27.60 0.91 -31.35
N ASP A 346 -26.46 0.57 -31.95
CA ASP A 346 -25.90 -0.77 -31.80
C ASP A 346 -25.44 -0.98 -30.35
N MET A 347 -24.76 0.03 -29.79
CA MET A 347 -24.24 0.00 -28.43
C MET A 347 -24.42 1.34 -27.70
N ILE A 348 -24.80 1.27 -26.42
CA ILE A 348 -24.71 2.39 -25.48
C ILE A 348 -23.75 2.00 -24.36
N ILE A 349 -22.78 2.87 -24.08
CA ILE A 349 -21.84 2.71 -22.96
C ILE A 349 -22.10 3.84 -21.96
N CYS A 350 -22.41 3.48 -20.71
CA CYS A 350 -22.61 4.39 -19.60
C CYS A 350 -21.42 4.30 -18.64
N ASP A 351 -20.51 5.27 -18.69
CA ASP A 351 -19.37 5.38 -17.77
C ASP A 351 -19.73 6.21 -16.52
N GLU A 352 -19.10 5.87 -15.38
CA GLU A 352 -19.35 6.44 -14.05
C GLU A 352 -20.84 6.34 -13.63
N SER A 353 -21.48 5.21 -13.97
CA SER A 353 -22.94 4.99 -13.85
C SER A 353 -23.50 5.06 -12.42
N GLN A 354 -22.66 4.91 -11.39
CA GLN A 354 -23.07 4.94 -9.98
C GLN A 354 -23.67 6.29 -9.54
N ASP A 355 -23.35 7.40 -10.20
CA ASP A 355 -23.93 8.72 -9.85
C ASP A 355 -25.27 9.01 -10.55
N MET A 356 -25.72 8.10 -11.42
CA MET A 356 -26.98 8.21 -12.15
C MET A 356 -28.19 8.40 -11.22
N GLU A 357 -28.14 7.76 -10.06
CA GLU A 357 -29.16 7.76 -9.02
C GLU A 357 -29.44 9.15 -8.44
N GLY A 358 -28.48 10.08 -8.55
CA GLY A 358 -28.58 11.44 -8.02
C GLY A 358 -29.59 12.34 -8.75
N PHE A 359 -30.18 11.90 -9.87
CA PHE A 359 -31.04 12.75 -10.71
C PHE A 359 -32.54 12.47 -10.58
N PRO A 360 -33.38 13.49 -10.39
CA PRO A 360 -34.82 13.31 -10.47
C PRO A 360 -35.25 12.80 -11.86
N GLY A 361 -35.85 11.60 -11.90
CA GLY A 361 -36.33 10.97 -13.14
C GLY A 361 -35.32 10.02 -13.81
N TRP A 362 -34.18 9.73 -13.16
CA TRP A 362 -33.16 8.83 -13.70
C TRP A 362 -33.70 7.46 -14.13
N ARG A 363 -34.68 6.89 -13.41
CA ARG A 363 -35.31 5.60 -13.75
C ARG A 363 -35.92 5.60 -15.15
N LYS A 364 -36.76 6.59 -15.46
CA LYS A 364 -37.39 6.72 -16.78
C LYS A 364 -36.35 6.89 -17.89
N ALA A 365 -35.26 7.58 -17.58
CA ALA A 365 -34.18 7.80 -18.52
C ALA A 365 -33.38 6.51 -18.77
N LEU A 366 -33.12 5.73 -17.72
CA LEU A 366 -32.49 4.43 -17.83
C LEU A 366 -33.35 3.45 -18.61
N ASP A 367 -34.65 3.35 -18.30
CA ASP A 367 -35.58 2.48 -19.04
C ASP A 367 -35.62 2.85 -20.54
N ARG A 368 -35.49 4.14 -20.86
CA ARG A 368 -35.38 4.64 -22.24
C ARG A 368 -34.03 4.28 -22.88
N LEU A 369 -32.92 4.34 -22.16
CA LEU A 369 -31.61 3.93 -22.67
C LEU A 369 -31.61 2.44 -23.08
N LEU A 370 -32.14 1.59 -22.20
CA LEU A 370 -32.25 0.15 -22.46
C LEU A 370 -33.13 -0.15 -23.68
N SER A 371 -34.16 0.67 -23.94
CA SER A 371 -35.02 0.50 -25.11
C SER A 371 -34.37 0.99 -26.41
N MET A 372 -33.38 1.89 -26.36
CA MET A 372 -32.75 2.49 -27.53
C MET A 372 -31.54 1.72 -28.10
N ALA A 373 -30.94 0.81 -27.33
CA ALA A 373 -29.77 0.04 -27.76
C ALA A 373 -30.06 -1.45 -27.91
N ARG A 374 -29.25 -2.12 -28.74
CA ARG A 374 -29.15 -3.59 -28.74
C ARG A 374 -28.32 -4.07 -27.55
N VAL A 375 -27.14 -3.49 -27.35
CA VAL A 375 -26.26 -3.80 -26.22
C VAL A 375 -26.05 -2.56 -25.36
N SER A 376 -26.32 -2.67 -24.05
CA SER A 376 -26.09 -1.60 -23.07
C SER A 376 -25.02 -2.01 -22.08
N VAL A 377 -23.95 -1.22 -21.96
CA VAL A 377 -22.81 -1.49 -21.07
C VAL A 377 -22.78 -0.44 -19.96
N PHE A 378 -22.73 -0.87 -18.71
CA PHE A 378 -22.65 0.01 -17.54
C PHE A 378 -21.32 -0.22 -16.83
N LEU A 379 -20.48 0.82 -16.75
CA LEU A 379 -19.26 0.81 -15.97
C LEU A 379 -19.57 1.36 -14.57
N TYR A 380 -19.32 0.56 -13.53
CA TYR A 380 -19.80 0.83 -12.18
C TYR A 380 -18.69 0.70 -11.13
N SER A 381 -18.75 1.55 -10.10
CA SER A 381 -17.89 1.45 -8.92
C SER A 381 -18.64 1.94 -7.68
N SER A 382 -19.00 1.01 -6.78
CA SER A 382 -19.74 1.31 -5.54
C SER A 382 -19.05 2.36 -4.66
N ASN A 383 -17.73 2.28 -4.52
CA ASN A 383 -16.93 3.13 -3.62
C ASN A 383 -16.58 4.50 -4.23
N GLN A 384 -17.12 4.81 -5.41
CA GLN A 384 -16.94 6.09 -6.10
C GLN A 384 -18.26 6.84 -6.26
N ARG A 385 -19.30 6.48 -5.51
CA ARG A 385 -20.57 7.22 -5.51
C ARG A 385 -20.41 8.52 -4.74
N VAL A 386 -20.67 9.65 -5.39
CA VAL A 386 -20.55 10.99 -4.79
C VAL A 386 -21.89 11.75 -4.76
N LEU A 387 -22.98 11.14 -5.24
CA LEU A 387 -24.34 11.70 -5.23
C LEU A 387 -25.41 10.64 -4.94
N GLY A 388 -26.54 11.04 -4.34
CA GLY A 388 -27.75 10.22 -4.15
C GLY A 388 -27.84 9.47 -2.81
N CYS A 389 -29.00 8.87 -2.54
CA CYS A 389 -29.27 7.99 -1.38
C CYS A 389 -29.00 6.52 -1.72
N GLU A 390 -29.02 5.62 -0.73
CA GLU A 390 -28.81 4.16 -0.91
C GLU A 390 -29.82 3.54 -1.91
N PHE A 391 -29.45 3.55 -3.19
CA PHE A 391 -30.08 2.77 -4.23
C PHE A 391 -29.03 1.80 -4.81
N ASN A 392 -29.49 0.66 -5.33
CA ASN A 392 -28.65 -0.41 -5.84
C ASN A 392 -28.88 -0.54 -7.35
N LEU A 393 -28.15 0.27 -8.14
CA LEU A 393 -28.18 0.21 -9.60
C LEU A 393 -28.02 -1.23 -10.16
N PRO A 394 -27.08 -2.08 -9.69
CA PRO A 394 -26.99 -3.48 -10.12
C PRO A 394 -28.32 -4.24 -10.02
N GLN A 395 -28.99 -4.19 -8.87
CA GLN A 395 -30.29 -4.85 -8.67
C GLN A 395 -31.38 -4.29 -9.58
N TYR A 396 -31.36 -2.99 -9.86
CA TYR A 396 -32.33 -2.39 -10.77
C TYR A 396 -32.11 -2.80 -12.22
N LEU A 397 -30.86 -2.83 -12.69
CA LEU A 397 -30.50 -3.28 -14.03
C LEU A 397 -30.91 -4.74 -14.25
N GLU A 398 -30.62 -5.62 -13.30
CA GLU A 398 -31.03 -7.03 -13.33
C GLU A 398 -32.57 -7.18 -13.45
N LYS A 399 -33.31 -6.39 -12.67
CA LYS A 399 -34.77 -6.37 -12.69
C LYS A 399 -35.33 -5.86 -14.02
N GLN A 400 -34.77 -4.79 -14.58
CA GLN A 400 -35.22 -4.24 -15.85
C GLN A 400 -34.87 -5.16 -17.03
N ALA A 401 -33.66 -5.74 -17.04
CA ALA A 401 -33.26 -6.71 -18.04
C ALA A 401 -34.22 -7.91 -18.06
N SER A 402 -34.57 -8.44 -16.88
CA SER A 402 -35.56 -9.52 -16.73
C SER A 402 -36.95 -9.10 -17.24
N GLY A 403 -37.41 -7.90 -16.87
CA GLY A 403 -38.71 -7.38 -17.30
C GLY A 403 -38.82 -7.08 -18.81
N MET A 404 -37.69 -6.80 -19.48
CA MET A 404 -37.61 -6.51 -20.91
C MET A 404 -37.12 -7.70 -21.75
N ASN A 405 -36.96 -8.90 -21.14
CA ASN A 405 -36.44 -10.11 -21.78
C ASN A 405 -35.05 -9.90 -22.45
N MET A 406 -34.17 -9.17 -21.75
CA MET A 406 -32.78 -8.91 -22.15
C MET A 406 -31.85 -9.87 -21.41
N THR A 407 -30.75 -10.26 -22.05
CA THR A 407 -29.68 -11.00 -21.36
C THR A 407 -28.96 -10.07 -20.39
N TYR A 408 -28.72 -10.51 -19.16
CA TYR A 408 -27.97 -9.75 -18.15
C TYR A 408 -26.63 -10.41 -17.85
N HIS A 409 -25.54 -9.67 -18.05
CA HIS A 409 -24.18 -10.10 -17.75
C HIS A 409 -23.56 -9.22 -16.66
N THR A 410 -22.75 -9.82 -15.79
CA THR A 410 -21.99 -9.11 -14.76
C THR A 410 -20.53 -9.55 -14.81
N PHE A 411 -19.63 -8.57 -14.74
CA PHE A 411 -18.19 -8.79 -14.70
C PHE A 411 -17.59 -7.94 -13.58
N ASP A 412 -16.80 -8.56 -12.70
CA ASP A 412 -16.11 -7.86 -11.61
C ASP A 412 -14.60 -7.80 -11.92
N LEU A 413 -14.11 -6.60 -12.20
CA LEU A 413 -12.69 -6.33 -12.41
C LEU A 413 -12.00 -6.18 -11.05
N ASN A 414 -11.23 -7.18 -10.66
CA ASN A 414 -10.60 -7.25 -9.34
C ASN A 414 -9.16 -6.69 -9.31
N ARG A 415 -8.56 -6.40 -10.47
CA ARG A 415 -7.15 -5.98 -10.57
C ARG A 415 -7.02 -4.46 -10.60
N ASN A 416 -6.46 -3.85 -9.54
CA ASN A 416 -6.15 -2.42 -9.55
C ASN A 416 -4.83 -2.14 -10.28
N ILE A 417 -4.93 -1.73 -11.54
CA ILE A 417 -3.81 -1.43 -12.43
C ILE A 417 -3.11 -0.15 -11.97
N ARG A 418 -3.87 0.87 -11.57
CA ARG A 418 -3.34 2.20 -11.23
C ARG A 418 -2.41 2.17 -10.02
N PHE A 419 -2.72 1.33 -9.02
CA PHE A 419 -2.03 1.31 -7.74
C PHE A 419 -1.23 0.05 -7.45
N LYS A 420 -1.26 -0.98 -8.32
CA LYS A 420 -0.48 -2.24 -8.26
C LYS A 420 -0.07 -2.71 -6.84
N ASP A 421 1.10 -2.25 -6.36
CA ASP A 421 1.77 -2.57 -5.07
C ASP A 421 1.85 -1.34 -4.12
N LYS A 422 1.40 -0.17 -4.57
CA LYS A 422 1.43 1.16 -3.92
C LYS A 422 0.13 1.52 -3.23
N SER A 423 -0.91 0.70 -3.40
CA SER A 423 -2.23 0.93 -2.80
C SER A 423 -2.19 0.91 -1.28
N GLY A 424 -1.14 0.34 -0.68
CA GLY A 424 -0.93 0.37 0.76
C GLY A 424 -1.01 1.78 1.33
N GLY A 425 -0.38 2.77 0.69
CA GLY A 425 -0.45 4.17 1.14
C GLY A 425 -1.84 4.79 1.03
N LEU A 426 -2.59 4.44 -0.01
CA LEU A 426 -3.97 4.87 -0.22
C LEU A 426 -4.92 4.30 0.85
N TYR A 427 -4.92 2.97 1.03
CA TYR A 427 -5.78 2.32 2.01
C TYR A 427 -5.37 2.67 3.43
N TRP A 428 -4.06 2.80 3.68
CA TRP A 428 -3.54 3.34 4.93
C TRP A 428 -4.12 4.73 5.20
N LEU A 429 -4.11 5.64 4.23
CA LEU A 429 -4.66 6.98 4.42
C LEU A 429 -6.17 6.97 4.68
N LEU A 430 -6.94 6.17 3.93
CA LEU A 430 -8.38 6.01 4.15
C LEU A 430 -8.68 5.43 5.54
N HIS A 431 -7.89 4.46 5.99
CA HIS A 431 -7.97 3.89 7.33
C HIS A 431 -7.61 4.91 8.41
N GLN A 432 -6.51 5.66 8.25
CA GLN A 432 -6.12 6.71 9.19
C GLN A 432 -7.20 7.79 9.33
N LEU A 433 -7.92 8.07 8.23
CA LEU A 433 -9.04 9.01 8.19
C LEU A 433 -10.36 8.43 8.72
N GLN A 434 -10.41 7.15 9.10
CA GLN A 434 -11.61 6.43 9.55
C GLN A 434 -12.73 6.43 8.49
N LEU A 435 -12.34 6.50 7.21
CA LEU A 435 -13.24 6.56 6.07
C LEU A 435 -13.46 5.20 5.39
N ASP A 436 -12.64 4.20 5.76
CA ASP A 436 -12.82 2.80 5.39
C ASP A 436 -12.50 1.91 6.61
N THR A 437 -13.48 1.14 7.07
CA THR A 437 -13.36 0.28 8.25
C THR A 437 -12.93 -1.15 7.91
N ASN A 438 -12.82 -1.49 6.62
CA ASN A 438 -12.48 -2.85 6.17
C ASN A 438 -10.99 -3.01 5.83
N SER A 439 -10.22 -1.93 5.79
CA SER A 439 -8.80 -1.93 5.47
C SER A 439 -7.94 -1.78 6.73
N ASN A 440 -7.58 -2.91 7.36
CA ASN A 440 -6.55 -2.91 8.39
C ASN A 440 -5.18 -2.89 7.71
N TYR A 441 -4.71 -1.69 7.33
CA TYR A 441 -3.47 -1.50 6.56
C TYR A 441 -2.50 -0.64 7.36
N ASP A 442 -1.63 -1.27 8.16
CA ASP A 442 -0.49 -0.61 8.85
C ASP A 442 0.86 -0.95 8.19
N ASP A 443 0.84 -1.52 6.98
CA ASP A 443 1.99 -1.98 6.19
C ASP A 443 2.17 -1.14 4.90
N TRP A 444 2.11 0.18 5.01
CA TRP A 444 2.51 1.07 3.90
C TRP A 444 4.04 1.12 3.78
N ASP A 445 4.56 0.79 2.61
CA ASP A 445 5.95 1.05 2.21
C ASP A 445 6.09 2.52 1.73
N PRO A 446 6.77 3.40 2.49
CA PRO A 446 6.92 4.81 2.15
C PRO A 446 7.70 5.09 0.87
N ASP A 447 8.55 4.15 0.44
CA ASP A 447 9.34 4.28 -0.80
C ASP A 447 8.51 3.95 -2.04
N SER A 448 7.38 3.26 -1.85
CA SER A 448 6.50 2.86 -2.94
C SER A 448 5.62 4.02 -3.43
N TYR A 449 5.08 4.88 -2.55
CA TYR A 449 4.11 5.92 -2.91
C TYR A 449 4.31 7.19 -2.08
N GLU A 450 4.54 8.33 -2.72
CA GLU A 450 4.90 9.56 -2.01
C GLU A 450 3.67 10.19 -1.34
N ILE A 451 3.63 10.21 0.00
CA ILE A 451 2.62 10.95 0.78
C ILE A 451 3.32 12.03 1.60
N LYS A 452 2.88 13.29 1.46
CA LYS A 452 3.31 14.40 2.34
C LYS A 452 2.11 15.19 2.85
N VAL A 453 2.20 15.62 4.11
CA VAL A 453 1.23 16.54 4.72
C VAL A 453 1.95 17.87 4.97
N VAL A 454 1.34 18.98 4.56
CA VAL A 454 1.92 20.32 4.65
C VAL A 454 1.11 21.21 5.59
N ASP A 455 1.77 22.22 6.16
CA ASP A 455 1.16 23.15 7.13
C ASP A 455 0.37 24.29 6.48
N HIS A 456 0.57 24.51 5.18
CA HIS A 456 0.00 25.66 4.48
C HIS A 456 -0.47 25.29 3.06
N PRO A 457 -1.64 25.74 2.61
CA PRO A 457 -2.14 25.44 1.25
C PRO A 457 -1.28 26.08 0.15
N GLY A 458 -0.55 27.15 0.46
CA GLY A 458 0.47 27.73 -0.43
C GLY A 458 1.64 26.77 -0.71
N ILE A 459 2.15 26.07 0.31
CA ILE A 459 3.23 25.08 0.15
C ILE A 459 2.76 23.93 -0.73
N LEU A 460 1.51 23.50 -0.55
CA LEU A 460 0.88 22.49 -1.41
C LEU A 460 0.90 22.94 -2.88
N ALA A 461 0.53 24.19 -3.16
CA ALA A 461 0.55 24.75 -4.51
C ALA A 461 1.96 24.80 -5.10
N ASP A 462 2.96 25.17 -4.29
CA ASP A 462 4.36 25.20 -4.72
C ASP A 462 4.88 23.81 -5.13
N TYR A 463 4.54 22.75 -4.36
CA TYR A 463 4.89 21.38 -4.73
C TYR A 463 4.24 20.93 -6.04
N ILE A 464 2.98 21.30 -6.27
CA ILE A 464 2.29 20.97 -7.52
C ILE A 464 2.94 21.68 -8.71
N LYS A 465 3.30 22.95 -8.55
CA LYS A 465 4.06 23.71 -9.55
C LYS A 465 5.44 23.09 -9.81
N GLU A 466 6.15 22.68 -8.77
CA GLU A 466 7.45 22.02 -8.89
C GLU A 466 7.33 20.71 -9.71
N LYS A 467 6.36 19.85 -9.40
CA LYS A 467 6.15 18.59 -10.14
C LYS A 467 5.77 18.83 -11.60
N ASN A 468 4.92 19.82 -11.88
CA ASN A 468 4.62 20.23 -13.27
C ASN A 468 5.89 20.70 -14.00
N SER A 469 6.77 21.46 -13.36
CA SER A 469 8.04 21.90 -13.97
C SER A 469 9.01 20.76 -14.29
N GLN A 470 8.87 19.60 -13.62
CA GLN A 470 9.63 18.37 -13.89
C GLN A 470 9.02 17.53 -15.03
N GLY A 471 7.93 17.99 -15.65
CA GLY A 471 7.23 17.30 -16.72
C GLY A 471 6.18 16.29 -16.25
N PHE A 472 5.84 16.25 -14.96
CA PHE A 472 4.75 15.42 -14.44
C PHE A 472 3.41 16.14 -14.52
N LEU A 473 2.31 15.41 -14.76
CA LEU A 473 0.97 16.00 -14.67
C LEU A 473 0.54 16.08 -13.20
N ALA A 474 0.56 17.28 -12.61
CA ALA A 474 0.19 17.49 -11.22
C ALA A 474 -0.96 18.51 -11.07
N ARG A 475 -1.99 18.20 -10.26
CA ARG A 475 -3.17 19.07 -10.09
C ARG A 475 -3.64 19.19 -8.65
N MET A 476 -4.19 20.36 -8.30
CA MET A 476 -4.86 20.57 -7.03
C MET A 476 -6.34 20.20 -7.12
N VAL A 477 -6.86 19.51 -6.11
CA VAL A 477 -8.25 19.07 -6.02
C VAL A 477 -8.79 19.23 -4.60
N ALA A 478 -10.09 19.47 -4.50
CA ALA A 478 -10.78 19.56 -3.20
C ALA A 478 -12.24 19.10 -3.31
N ASN A 479 -12.83 18.74 -2.17
CA ASN A 479 -14.27 18.70 -2.04
C ASN A 479 -14.79 20.12 -1.79
N PHE A 480 -15.78 20.58 -2.55
CA PHE A 480 -16.21 21.97 -2.49
C PHE A 480 -17.37 22.16 -1.53
N ASN A 481 -17.10 22.80 -0.40
CA ASN A 481 -18.10 23.31 0.53
C ASN A 481 -18.58 24.72 0.12
N LYS A 482 -19.86 25.03 0.36
CA LYS A 482 -20.41 26.41 0.29
C LYS A 482 -19.63 27.41 1.13
N GLY A 483 -19.06 27.00 2.27
CA GLY A 483 -18.27 27.86 3.15
C GLY A 483 -16.92 28.29 2.57
N SER A 484 -16.33 27.48 1.70
CA SER A 484 -14.99 27.70 1.13
C SER A 484 -15.05 28.21 -0.31
N LEU A 485 -16.22 28.23 -0.93
CA LEU A 485 -16.43 28.81 -2.26
C LEU A 485 -16.95 30.24 -2.15
N LYS A 486 -16.20 31.19 -2.73
CA LYS A 486 -16.64 32.59 -2.90
C LYS A 486 -16.71 32.93 -4.37
N GLU A 487 -17.72 33.72 -4.75
CA GLU A 487 -17.90 34.18 -6.13
C GLU A 487 -17.70 35.70 -6.18
N LYS A 488 -16.83 36.15 -7.08
CA LYS A 488 -16.58 37.58 -7.32
C LYS A 488 -16.39 37.78 -8.82
N ASP A 489 -17.09 38.77 -9.39
CA ASP A 489 -17.02 39.13 -10.81
C ASP A 489 -17.27 37.94 -11.77
N GLY A 490 -18.18 37.04 -11.38
CA GLY A 490 -18.51 35.81 -12.12
C GLY A 490 -17.52 34.66 -11.93
N VAL A 491 -16.39 34.89 -11.25
CA VAL A 491 -15.37 33.88 -10.99
C VAL A 491 -15.57 33.26 -9.61
N LYS A 492 -15.87 31.96 -9.59
CA LYS A 492 -15.84 31.16 -8.36
C LYS A 492 -14.39 30.82 -7.98
N SER A 493 -14.07 31.02 -6.72
CA SER A 493 -12.75 30.73 -6.14
C SER A 493 -12.90 29.95 -4.84
N TYR A 494 -11.96 29.06 -4.59
CA TYR A 494 -11.78 28.38 -3.33
C TYR A 494 -10.94 29.27 -2.42
N VAL A 495 -11.45 29.59 -1.23
CA VAL A 495 -10.90 30.60 -0.34
C VAL A 495 -10.75 30.04 1.06
N LEU A 496 -9.54 30.12 1.61
CA LEU A 496 -9.22 29.90 3.02
C LEU A 496 -8.61 31.20 3.56
N GLU A 497 -9.45 32.05 4.15
CA GLU A 497 -9.08 33.41 4.54
C GLU A 497 -8.01 33.45 5.62
N GLU A 498 -8.09 32.52 6.58
CA GLU A 498 -7.13 32.38 7.68
C GLU A 498 -5.69 32.06 7.21
N TYR A 499 -5.54 31.57 5.97
CA TYR A 499 -4.26 31.26 5.34
C TYR A 499 -3.92 32.23 4.20
N GLY A 500 -4.72 33.27 3.99
CA GLY A 500 -4.56 34.19 2.86
C GLY A 500 -4.58 33.49 1.50
N PHE A 501 -5.24 32.34 1.39
CA PHE A 501 -5.20 31.47 0.23
C PHE A 501 -6.47 31.61 -0.60
N SER A 502 -6.33 31.95 -1.87
CA SER A 502 -7.45 32.04 -2.82
C SER A 502 -7.00 31.57 -4.19
N ARG A 503 -7.73 30.63 -4.77
CA ARG A 503 -7.46 30.11 -6.11
C ARG A 503 -8.77 29.92 -6.89
N PRO A 504 -8.80 30.21 -8.19
CA PRO A 504 -9.99 30.00 -9.01
C PRO A 504 -10.34 28.50 -9.06
N VAL A 505 -11.64 28.21 -9.11
CA VAL A 505 -12.12 26.84 -9.31
C VAL A 505 -12.51 26.59 -10.75
N VAL A 506 -12.26 25.37 -11.20
CA VAL A 506 -12.75 24.93 -12.50
C VAL A 506 -14.28 24.90 -12.45
N SER A 507 -14.93 25.59 -13.37
CA SER A 507 -16.39 25.64 -13.47
C SER A 507 -16.82 25.78 -14.93
N PRO A 508 -18.00 25.24 -15.33
CA PRO A 508 -18.46 25.23 -16.72
C PRO A 508 -18.63 26.60 -17.40
N GLY A 509 -18.49 27.72 -16.68
CA GLY A 509 -18.71 29.09 -17.20
C GLY A 509 -17.52 30.05 -17.10
N ASN A 510 -16.38 29.62 -16.54
CA ASN A 510 -15.21 30.50 -16.32
C ASN A 510 -14.10 30.32 -17.37
N ARG A 511 -13.66 29.08 -17.58
CA ARG A 511 -12.60 28.66 -18.51
C ARG A 511 -12.82 27.20 -18.90
N THR A 512 -12.30 26.77 -20.05
CA THR A 512 -12.53 25.39 -20.52
C THR A 512 -11.76 24.42 -19.63
N PHE A 513 -12.44 23.35 -19.24
CA PHE A 513 -11.86 22.21 -18.54
C PHE A 513 -10.59 21.65 -19.25
N GLU A 514 -10.55 21.78 -20.57
CA GLU A 514 -9.42 21.41 -21.43
C GLU A 514 -8.14 22.19 -21.06
N ASP A 515 -8.27 23.47 -20.74
CA ASP A 515 -7.14 24.31 -20.32
C ASP A 515 -6.58 23.86 -18.98
N TRP A 516 -7.44 23.44 -18.05
CA TRP A 516 -7.01 22.93 -16.75
C TRP A 516 -6.26 21.61 -16.88
N LEU A 517 -6.65 20.72 -17.79
CA LEU A 517 -5.95 19.45 -17.99
C LEU A 517 -4.65 19.56 -18.80
N ALA A 518 -4.48 20.60 -19.62
CA ALA A 518 -3.32 20.74 -20.47
C ALA A 518 -2.00 20.88 -19.65
N PRO A 519 -0.94 20.11 -19.96
CA PRO A 519 0.32 20.15 -19.20
C PRO A 519 0.99 21.53 -19.12
N LYS A 520 0.65 22.43 -20.06
CA LYS A 520 1.25 23.76 -20.20
C LYS A 520 0.45 24.91 -19.57
N ASN A 521 -0.74 24.66 -19.01
CA ASN A 521 -1.64 25.71 -18.53
C ASN A 521 -2.15 25.51 -17.08
N ASP A 522 -2.32 26.64 -16.40
CA ASP A 522 -3.16 26.92 -15.22
C ASP A 522 -3.06 25.94 -14.02
N ASP A 523 -1.83 25.74 -13.51
CA ASP A 523 -1.54 25.03 -12.25
C ASP A 523 -2.10 25.74 -10.99
N GLU A 524 -2.65 26.93 -11.17
CA GLU A 524 -3.27 27.74 -10.14
C GLU A 524 -4.72 27.35 -9.84
N MET A 525 -5.39 26.58 -10.71
CA MET A 525 -6.80 26.23 -10.51
C MET A 525 -7.00 24.97 -9.68
N ILE A 526 -8.11 24.94 -8.94
CA ILE A 526 -8.52 23.77 -8.14
C ILE A 526 -9.69 23.05 -8.82
N GLY A 527 -9.53 21.74 -9.01
CA GLY A 527 -10.57 20.85 -9.50
C GLY A 527 -11.48 20.33 -8.39
N THR A 528 -12.75 20.07 -8.73
CA THR A 528 -13.73 19.47 -7.80
C THR A 528 -13.66 17.95 -7.87
N VAL A 529 -14.12 17.25 -6.82
CA VAL A 529 -14.28 15.79 -6.84
C VAL A 529 -15.09 15.29 -8.05
N HIS A 530 -16.16 16.00 -8.44
CA HIS A 530 -17.00 15.63 -9.59
C HIS A 530 -16.26 15.79 -10.92
N MET A 531 -15.31 16.72 -11.00
CA MET A 531 -14.55 17.00 -12.21
C MET A 531 -13.36 16.07 -12.38
N CYS A 532 -12.64 15.76 -11.30
CA CYS A 532 -11.48 14.88 -11.38
C CYS A 532 -11.86 13.40 -11.48
N LYS A 533 -13.13 13.05 -11.26
CA LYS A 533 -13.63 11.67 -11.42
C LYS A 533 -13.37 11.17 -12.84
N GLY A 534 -12.97 9.91 -12.99
CA GLY A 534 -12.49 9.35 -14.26
C GLY A 534 -11.11 9.83 -14.74
N LEU A 535 -10.55 10.92 -14.19
CA LEU A 535 -9.23 11.44 -14.59
C LEU A 535 -8.09 10.86 -13.74
N GLU A 536 -6.86 10.99 -14.25
CA GLU A 536 -5.63 10.51 -13.63
C GLU A 536 -4.54 11.58 -13.71
N PHE A 537 -3.74 11.68 -12.65
CA PHE A 537 -2.59 12.59 -12.54
C PHE A 537 -1.35 11.80 -12.11
N ASP A 538 -0.15 12.30 -12.36
CA ASP A 538 1.06 11.78 -11.71
C ASP A 538 1.06 12.12 -10.23
N TYR A 539 0.75 13.37 -9.89
CA TYR A 539 0.68 13.88 -8.53
C TYR A 539 -0.62 14.65 -8.28
N ALA A 540 -1.15 14.61 -7.04
CA ALA A 540 -2.32 15.41 -6.67
C ALA A 540 -2.10 16.15 -5.35
N GLY A 541 -2.52 17.41 -5.32
CA GLY A 541 -2.56 18.23 -4.10
C GLY A 541 -4.00 18.25 -3.59
N ILE A 542 -4.24 17.72 -2.39
CA ILE A 542 -5.58 17.52 -1.85
C ILE A 542 -5.79 18.46 -0.67
N LEU A 543 -6.79 19.32 -0.80
CA LEU A 543 -7.22 20.24 0.26
C LEU A 543 -8.39 19.59 1.03
N ILE A 544 -8.21 19.42 2.33
CA ILE A 544 -9.19 18.84 3.27
C ILE A 544 -9.66 19.95 4.21
N ASP A 545 -10.87 20.45 4.01
CA ASP A 545 -11.48 21.50 4.83
C ASP A 545 -12.80 21.10 5.51
N ASP A 546 -13.22 19.86 5.29
CA ASP A 546 -14.51 19.31 5.69
C ASP A 546 -14.40 18.25 6.79
N LEU A 547 -13.19 17.80 7.15
CA LEU A 547 -12.91 16.85 8.23
C LEU A 547 -12.27 17.54 9.45
N SER A 548 -12.65 17.09 10.65
CA SER A 548 -12.09 17.50 11.94
C SER A 548 -11.66 16.29 12.75
N TYR A 549 -10.58 16.43 13.53
CA TYR A 549 -10.09 15.40 14.45
C TYR A 549 -10.33 15.80 15.91
N ASP A 550 -11.01 14.93 16.66
CA ASP A 550 -11.20 15.09 18.10
C ASP A 550 -10.06 14.39 18.85
N GLN A 551 -9.20 15.17 19.50
CA GLN A 551 -8.04 14.66 20.25
C GLN A 551 -8.43 13.92 21.55
N GLU A 552 -9.63 14.15 22.10
CA GLU A 552 -10.08 13.49 23.33
C GLU A 552 -10.63 12.10 23.02
N THR A 553 -11.44 11.99 21.97
CA THR A 553 -12.09 10.73 21.59
C THR A 553 -11.30 9.92 20.56
N GLY A 554 -10.38 10.56 19.84
CA GLY A 554 -9.62 9.97 18.73
C GLY A 554 -10.43 9.79 17.45
N ASN A 555 -11.63 10.36 17.36
CA ASN A 555 -12.53 10.19 16.22
C ASN A 555 -12.34 11.27 15.16
N ILE A 556 -12.51 10.89 13.89
CA ILE A 556 -12.60 11.82 12.78
C ILE A 556 -14.06 11.99 12.38
N SER A 557 -14.50 13.24 12.22
CA SER A 557 -15.88 13.56 11.89
C SER A 557 -15.96 14.73 10.91
N ALA A 558 -17.12 14.93 10.31
CA ALA A 558 -17.38 16.14 9.53
C ALA A 558 -17.25 17.39 10.42
N SER A 559 -16.65 18.44 9.89
CA SER A 559 -16.39 19.67 10.65
C SER A 559 -17.68 20.37 11.10
N LYS A 560 -17.62 21.17 12.18
CA LYS A 560 -18.78 21.95 12.65
C LYS A 560 -19.16 23.04 11.64
N GLY A 561 -20.42 23.11 11.22
CA GLY A 561 -20.92 24.03 10.19
C GLY A 561 -21.40 23.35 8.89
N PHE A 562 -21.23 22.03 8.82
CA PHE A 562 -21.93 21.17 7.86
C PHE A 562 -23.39 21.04 8.32
N ASN A 563 -24.25 21.98 7.88
CA ASN A 563 -25.69 21.92 8.10
C ASN A 563 -26.26 20.62 7.47
N THR A 564 -26.42 19.58 8.27
CA THR A 564 -27.19 18.38 7.95
C THR A 564 -28.62 18.57 8.43
N GLU A 565 -29.44 19.27 7.64
CA GLU A 565 -30.89 18.98 7.63
C GLU A 565 -31.19 17.67 6.86
N GLY A 566 -30.16 16.95 6.42
CA GLY A 566 -30.23 15.55 5.99
C GLY A 566 -28.87 14.90 6.22
N GLU A 567 -28.88 13.65 6.68
CA GLU A 567 -27.71 12.80 6.91
C GLU A 567 -26.72 12.87 5.73
N TYR A 568 -25.63 13.63 5.87
CA TYR A 568 -24.41 13.31 5.13
C TYR A 568 -23.75 12.16 5.88
N ASP A 569 -24.08 10.96 5.43
CA ASP A 569 -23.49 9.71 5.89
C ASP A 569 -21.95 9.78 5.74
N VAL A 570 -21.22 9.44 6.80
CA VAL A 570 -19.74 9.32 6.80
C VAL A 570 -19.25 8.49 5.60
N ARG A 571 -20.06 7.53 5.14
CA ARG A 571 -19.80 6.74 3.92
C ARG A 571 -19.66 7.59 2.65
N LEU A 572 -20.45 8.66 2.50
CA LEU A 572 -20.39 9.52 1.32
C LEU A 572 -19.09 10.36 1.30
N LEU A 573 -18.67 10.88 2.47
CA LEU A 573 -17.35 11.52 2.62
C LEU A 573 -16.23 10.51 2.35
N GLY A 574 -16.38 9.28 2.81
CA GLY A 574 -15.44 8.20 2.51
C GLY A 574 -15.29 7.96 1.00
N ASN A 575 -16.41 7.89 0.27
CA ASN A 575 -16.38 7.77 -1.19
C ASN A 575 -15.75 8.98 -1.89
N ILE A 576 -16.03 10.20 -1.43
CA ILE A 576 -15.43 11.44 -1.98
C ILE A 576 -13.91 11.37 -1.86
N TYR A 577 -13.41 11.08 -0.67
CA TYR A 577 -11.97 10.98 -0.42
C TYR A 577 -11.34 9.78 -1.10
N HIS A 578 -12.06 8.67 -1.22
CA HIS A 578 -11.64 7.54 -2.05
C HIS A 578 -11.49 7.96 -3.52
N VAL A 579 -12.38 8.80 -4.07
CA VAL A 579 -12.21 9.36 -5.42
C VAL A 579 -10.97 10.25 -5.48
N LEU A 580 -10.79 11.19 -4.54
CA LEU A 580 -9.68 12.15 -4.56
C LEU A 580 -8.31 11.48 -4.41
N PHE A 581 -8.14 10.60 -3.42
CA PHE A 581 -6.86 9.91 -3.18
C PHE A 581 -6.50 8.93 -4.30
N THR A 582 -7.50 8.44 -5.05
CA THR A 582 -7.25 7.54 -6.18
C THR A 582 -6.88 8.24 -7.49
N ARG A 583 -6.78 9.58 -7.52
CA ARG A 583 -6.47 10.30 -8.77
C ARG A 583 -4.99 10.28 -9.14
N ALA A 584 -4.08 10.27 -8.16
CA ALA A 584 -2.64 10.35 -8.41
C ALA A 584 -1.99 8.97 -8.52
N ARG A 585 -1.04 8.81 -9.44
CA ARG A 585 -0.31 7.54 -9.67
C ARG A 585 1.00 7.43 -8.88
N LYS A 586 1.68 8.56 -8.63
CA LYS A 586 3.03 8.60 -8.04
C LYS A 586 3.05 9.13 -6.61
N GLY A 587 2.18 10.10 -6.29
CA GLY A 587 2.08 10.60 -4.92
C GLY A 587 0.99 11.65 -4.70
N ILE A 588 0.67 11.87 -3.43
CA ILE A 588 -0.29 12.88 -2.97
C ILE A 588 0.32 13.80 -1.94
N TYR A 589 -0.04 15.06 -2.04
CA TYR A 589 0.26 16.08 -1.05
C TYR A 589 -1.05 16.50 -0.40
N ILE A 590 -1.06 16.68 0.91
CA ILE A 590 -2.29 16.89 1.68
C ILE A 590 -2.12 18.13 2.54
N PHE A 591 -3.15 18.97 2.54
CA PHE A 591 -3.30 20.05 3.51
C PHE A 591 -4.65 19.87 4.23
N CYS A 592 -4.62 19.86 5.56
CA CYS A 592 -5.82 19.83 6.40
C CYS A 592 -6.04 21.20 7.04
N ARG A 593 -7.26 21.75 6.89
CA ARG A 593 -7.68 23.00 7.54
C ARG A 593 -7.72 22.87 9.06
N ASP A 594 -8.23 21.74 9.56
CA ASP A 594 -8.20 21.39 10.96
C ASP A 594 -6.77 21.01 11.38
N GLN A 595 -6.20 21.80 12.29
CA GLN A 595 -4.81 21.65 12.73
C GLN A 595 -4.61 20.37 13.53
N ALA A 596 -5.61 19.93 14.29
CA ALA A 596 -5.54 18.67 15.04
C ALA A 596 -5.42 17.47 14.08
N LEU A 597 -6.20 17.45 12.99
CA LEU A 597 -6.11 16.46 11.94
C LEU A 597 -4.77 16.51 11.19
N ASN A 598 -4.26 17.71 10.90
CA ASN A 598 -2.96 17.90 10.25
C ASN A 598 -1.84 17.25 11.07
N CYS A 599 -1.76 17.59 12.36
CA CYS A 599 -0.79 17.01 13.30
C CYS A 599 -0.94 15.50 13.40
N TYR A 600 -2.17 15.01 13.55
CA TYR A 600 -2.45 13.57 13.62
C TYR A 600 -1.94 12.83 12.37
N LEU A 601 -2.24 13.31 11.15
CA LEU A 601 -1.77 12.65 9.93
C LEU A 601 -0.24 12.70 9.80
N LYS A 602 0.40 13.82 10.15
CA LYS A 602 1.87 13.91 10.18
C LYS A 602 2.47 12.90 11.15
N ASP A 603 1.90 12.77 12.34
CA ASP A 603 2.32 11.78 13.33
C ASP A 603 2.15 10.36 12.79
N ARG A 604 1.03 10.05 12.14
CA ARG A 604 0.78 8.74 11.54
C ARG A 604 1.73 8.43 10.38
N ILE A 605 1.95 9.35 9.43
CA ILE A 605 2.90 9.15 8.31
C ILE A 605 4.27 8.82 8.85
N SER A 606 4.68 9.63 9.81
CA SER A 606 6.00 9.50 10.37
C SER A 606 6.08 8.20 11.22
N TYR A 607 4.97 7.71 11.80
CA TYR A 607 4.91 6.40 12.48
C TYR A 607 5.09 5.25 11.49
N ALA A 608 4.44 5.31 10.34
CA ALA A 608 4.58 4.30 9.30
C ALA A 608 6.03 4.24 8.76
N ARG A 609 6.70 5.39 8.58
CA ARG A 609 8.11 5.47 8.17
C ARG A 609 9.11 4.83 9.15
N ARG A 610 8.74 4.66 10.42
CA ARG A 610 9.61 4.09 11.46
C ARG A 610 9.73 2.57 11.47
N LYS A 611 8.84 1.82 10.80
CA LYS A 611 8.77 0.35 10.93
C LYS A 611 10.06 -0.39 10.53
N HIS A 612 11.09 0.29 9.98
CA HIS A 612 12.39 -0.30 9.59
C HIS A 612 13.67 0.42 10.08
N TYR A 613 13.57 1.42 10.96
CA TYR A 613 14.67 2.37 11.21
C TYR A 613 15.99 1.75 11.77
N TRP A 614 15.90 0.69 12.59
CA TRP A 614 17.09 0.05 13.15
C TRP A 614 17.84 -0.86 12.15
N ILE A 615 17.17 -1.33 11.09
CA ILE A 615 17.83 -2.08 10.00
C ILE A 615 18.59 -1.09 9.10
N ASP A 616 18.04 0.10 8.86
CA ASP A 616 18.71 1.18 8.13
C ASP A 616 19.93 1.72 8.87
N TYR A 617 19.88 1.79 10.21
CA TYR A 617 21.02 2.16 11.07
C TYR A 617 22.27 1.29 10.81
N PHE A 618 22.09 -0.02 10.57
CA PHE A 618 23.19 -0.95 10.28
C PHE A 618 23.53 -1.04 8.78
N MET A 619 22.57 -0.82 7.86
CA MET A 619 22.82 -0.76 6.42
C MET A 619 23.63 0.48 6.01
N ASN A 620 23.59 1.55 6.81
CA ASN A 620 24.39 2.76 6.60
C ASN A 620 25.91 2.54 6.60
N LEU A 621 26.41 1.44 7.19
CA LEU A 621 27.82 1.03 7.11
C LEU A 621 28.22 0.68 5.67
N TYR A 622 27.31 0.05 4.92
CA TYR A 622 27.48 -0.26 3.49
C TYR A 622 27.25 0.97 2.62
N SER A 623 26.36 1.88 3.03
CA SER A 623 26.05 3.11 2.29
C SER A 623 27.20 4.11 2.27
N ALA A 624 28.01 4.21 3.34
CA ALA A 624 29.18 5.09 3.37
C ALA A 624 30.25 4.68 2.33
N GLU A 625 30.54 3.38 2.21
CA GLU A 625 31.50 2.86 1.23
C GLU A 625 30.97 2.93 -0.21
N ALA A 626 29.66 2.82 -0.40
CA ALA A 626 29.00 2.99 -1.69
C ALA A 626 29.06 4.46 -2.15
N GLU A 627 28.84 5.40 -1.23
CA GLU A 627 28.83 6.83 -1.56
C GLU A 627 30.21 7.44 -1.71
N ASP A 628 31.22 6.91 -1.02
CA ASP A 628 32.62 7.20 -1.31
C ASP A 628 33.03 6.71 -2.71
N ARG A 629 32.52 5.54 -3.13
CA ARG A 629 32.69 5.05 -4.52
C ARG A 629 32.01 5.98 -5.52
N ARG A 630 30.78 6.41 -5.25
CA ARG A 630 30.02 7.33 -6.10
C ARG A 630 30.70 8.70 -6.24
N VAL A 631 31.24 9.26 -5.16
CA VAL A 631 32.02 10.51 -5.20
C VAL A 631 33.25 10.34 -6.08
N LYS A 632 33.91 9.18 -6.02
CA LYS A 632 35.09 8.87 -6.86
C LYS A 632 34.70 8.75 -8.34
N GLU A 633 33.64 8.03 -8.65
CA GLU A 633 33.11 7.88 -10.01
C GLU A 633 32.66 9.23 -10.61
N LEU A 634 32.00 10.09 -9.83
CA LEU A 634 31.61 11.43 -10.28
C LEU A 634 32.81 12.37 -10.45
N CYS A 635 33.87 12.23 -9.63
CA CYS A 635 35.13 12.94 -9.87
C CYS A 635 35.76 12.52 -11.20
N ASP A 636 35.79 11.21 -11.47
CA ASP A 636 36.35 10.65 -12.70
C ASP A 636 35.51 11.05 -13.93
N ALA A 637 34.18 11.07 -13.82
CA ALA A 637 33.27 11.53 -14.87
C ALA A 637 33.44 13.02 -15.15
N LYS A 638 33.55 13.85 -14.10
CA LYS A 638 33.81 15.29 -14.24
C LYS A 638 35.16 15.58 -14.89
N TRP A 639 36.18 14.76 -14.64
CA TRP A 639 37.49 14.90 -15.29
C TRP A 639 37.45 14.56 -16.79
N LYS A 640 36.51 13.70 -17.21
CA LYS A 640 36.34 13.26 -18.61
C LYS A 640 35.33 14.10 -19.41
N ALA A 641 34.62 15.02 -18.77
CA ALA A 641 33.59 15.84 -19.40
C ALA A 641 34.20 16.80 -20.43
N VAL A 642 33.59 16.87 -21.61
CA VAL A 642 34.12 17.64 -22.76
C VAL A 642 33.33 18.94 -22.98
N SER A 643 32.12 19.05 -22.41
CA SER A 643 31.25 20.23 -22.53
C SER A 643 31.09 20.97 -21.19
N GLU A 644 30.91 22.28 -21.27
CA GLU A 644 30.79 23.17 -20.11
C GLU A 644 29.47 22.93 -19.32
N GLU A 645 28.40 22.56 -20.03
CA GLU A 645 27.08 22.24 -19.45
C GLU A 645 27.11 20.91 -18.67
N GLU A 646 27.80 19.90 -19.19
CA GLU A 646 28.05 18.62 -18.50
C GLU A 646 28.92 18.82 -17.26
N HIS A 647 29.93 19.70 -17.36
CA HIS A 647 30.79 20.09 -16.24
C HIS A 647 29.99 20.76 -15.10
N LEU A 648 29.02 21.61 -15.43
CA LEU A 648 28.18 22.29 -14.45
C LEU A 648 27.20 21.34 -13.76
N ARG A 649 26.57 20.44 -14.54
CA ARG A 649 25.67 19.39 -14.03
C ARG A 649 26.41 18.41 -13.11
N LEU A 650 27.57 17.93 -13.52
CA LEU A 650 28.40 17.02 -12.72
C LEU A 650 28.93 17.71 -11.46
N ARG A 651 29.19 19.02 -11.48
CA ARG A 651 29.59 19.79 -10.29
C ARG A 651 28.49 19.83 -9.22
N ALA A 652 27.24 20.09 -9.62
CA ALA A 652 26.10 20.08 -8.70
C ALA A 652 25.85 18.68 -8.10
N GLN A 653 25.97 17.63 -8.93
CA GLN A 653 25.87 16.24 -8.48
C GLN A 653 27.01 15.85 -7.53
N LEU A 654 28.24 16.28 -7.81
CA LEU A 654 29.42 16.04 -6.97
C LEU A 654 29.27 16.71 -5.60
N GLU A 655 28.74 17.93 -5.55
CA GLU A 655 28.58 18.67 -4.31
C GLU A 655 27.50 18.05 -3.42
N LYS A 656 26.41 17.56 -4.02
CA LYS A 656 25.38 16.79 -3.32
C LYS A 656 25.93 15.47 -2.78
N ALA A 657 26.62 14.68 -3.62
CA ALA A 657 27.20 13.40 -3.23
C ALA A 657 28.28 13.55 -2.13
N ARG A 658 29.06 14.64 -2.14
CA ARG A 658 30.04 14.94 -1.08
C ARG A 658 29.38 15.23 0.27
N LYS A 659 28.30 16.03 0.28
CA LYS A 659 27.54 16.31 1.50
C LYS A 659 26.90 15.04 2.06
N GLU A 660 26.38 14.17 1.19
CA GLU A 660 25.82 12.87 1.57
C GLU A 660 26.90 11.91 2.12
N ALA A 661 28.08 11.82 1.46
CA ALA A 661 29.19 11.00 1.94
C ALA A 661 29.77 11.49 3.28
N GLU A 662 29.92 12.80 3.47
CA GLU A 662 30.36 13.40 4.73
C GLU A 662 29.36 13.14 5.87
N TYR A 663 28.06 13.21 5.57
CA TYR A 663 27.00 12.85 6.51
C TYR A 663 27.10 11.40 6.99
N TYR A 664 27.27 10.42 6.08
CA TYR A 664 27.40 9.01 6.46
C TYR A 664 28.72 8.70 7.18
N ARG A 665 29.83 9.33 6.77
CA ARG A 665 31.16 9.13 7.39
C ARG A 665 31.23 9.67 8.83
N ASN A 666 30.58 10.80 9.11
CA ASN A 666 30.51 11.34 10.48
C ASN A 666 29.70 10.43 11.43
N ARG A 667 28.65 9.77 10.93
CA ARG A 667 27.88 8.79 11.71
C ARG A 667 28.66 7.50 11.97
N TYR A 668 29.46 7.05 11.00
CA TYR A 668 30.34 5.88 11.15
C TYR A 668 31.39 6.08 12.28
N MET A 669 32.11 7.21 12.26
CA MET A 669 33.13 7.52 13.29
C MET A 669 32.55 7.67 14.70
N ALA A 670 31.30 8.12 14.80
CA ALA A 670 30.59 8.23 16.08
C ALA A 670 30.20 6.84 16.61
N ALA A 671 29.75 5.94 15.73
CA ALA A 671 29.37 4.57 16.10
C ALA A 671 30.58 3.73 16.60
N GLU A 672 31.73 3.83 15.93
CA GLU A 672 32.94 3.07 16.29
C GLU A 672 33.48 3.45 17.68
N LYS A 673 33.48 4.76 18.01
CA LYS A 673 33.91 5.24 19.33
C LYS A 673 32.97 4.86 20.47
N ILE A 674 31.66 4.76 20.22
CA ILE A 674 30.70 4.28 21.22
C ILE A 674 30.92 2.80 21.51
N LEU A 675 31.18 1.99 20.48
CA LEU A 675 31.50 0.58 20.64
C LEU A 675 32.76 0.39 21.49
N ASP A 676 33.78 1.24 21.30
CA ASP A 676 34.98 1.28 22.13
C ASP A 676 34.70 1.71 23.59
N ILE A 677 33.90 2.76 23.81
CA ILE A 677 33.53 3.24 25.16
C ILE A 677 32.74 2.18 25.93
N LEU A 678 31.84 1.48 25.25
CA LEU A 678 31.03 0.40 25.82
C LEU A 678 31.80 -0.92 25.88
N GLY A 679 33.04 -0.98 25.38
CA GLY A 679 33.92 -2.16 25.38
C GLY A 679 33.41 -3.33 24.54
N ILE A 680 32.51 -3.07 23.58
CA ILE A 680 31.84 -4.10 22.79
C ILE A 680 32.74 -4.47 21.62
N SER A 681 33.21 -5.72 21.56
CA SER A 681 34.00 -6.17 20.41
C SER A 681 33.12 -6.40 19.17
N PRO A 682 33.69 -6.36 17.95
CA PRO A 682 32.98 -6.74 16.73
C PRO A 682 32.34 -8.15 16.79
N GLU A 683 32.98 -9.09 17.49
CA GLU A 683 32.47 -10.46 17.70
C GLU A 683 31.26 -10.49 18.65
N ASP A 684 31.25 -9.61 19.66
CA ASP A 684 30.09 -9.44 20.52
C ASP A 684 28.89 -8.84 19.78
N MET A 685 29.16 -7.96 18.81
CA MET A 685 28.14 -7.38 17.94
C MET A 685 27.51 -8.42 17.02
N GLU A 686 28.30 -9.29 16.41
CA GLU A 686 27.80 -10.40 15.59
C GLU A 686 26.90 -11.34 16.42
N ASN A 687 27.28 -11.60 17.67
CA ASN A 687 26.49 -12.40 18.60
C ASN A 687 25.16 -11.73 19.01
N ILE A 688 25.15 -10.42 19.22
CA ILE A 688 23.92 -9.66 19.50
C ILE A 688 23.00 -9.68 18.28
N GLN A 689 23.54 -9.49 17.08
CA GLN A 689 22.78 -9.53 15.83
C GLN A 689 22.13 -10.89 15.60
N ASN A 690 22.86 -11.98 15.82
CA ASN A 690 22.32 -13.33 15.70
C ASN A 690 21.18 -13.57 16.69
N LYS A 691 21.31 -13.13 17.94
CA LYS A 691 20.25 -13.25 18.96
C LYS A 691 19.03 -12.36 18.68
N LEU A 692 19.23 -11.15 18.16
CA LEU A 692 18.11 -10.29 17.76
C LEU A 692 17.35 -10.88 16.57
N LYS A 693 18.05 -11.53 15.65
CA LYS A 693 17.44 -12.29 14.56
C LYS A 693 16.62 -13.47 15.10
N GLU A 694 17.15 -14.23 16.06
CA GLU A 694 16.40 -15.30 16.74
C GLU A 694 15.16 -14.80 17.48
N ILE A 695 15.24 -13.66 18.17
CA ILE A 695 14.09 -13.01 18.82
C ILE A 695 13.04 -12.62 17.78
N LYS A 696 13.47 -12.03 16.66
CA LYS A 696 12.58 -11.65 15.56
C LYS A 696 11.88 -12.88 14.97
N ASP A 697 12.64 -13.94 14.66
CA ASP A 697 12.11 -15.18 14.09
C ASP A 697 11.15 -15.88 15.08
N SER A 698 11.45 -15.85 16.38
CA SER A 698 10.58 -16.39 17.43
C SER A 698 9.29 -15.59 17.60
N SER A 699 9.34 -14.27 17.37
CA SER A 699 8.17 -13.38 17.44
C SER A 699 7.15 -13.65 16.33
N GLU A 700 7.55 -14.26 15.20
CA GLU A 700 6.66 -14.54 14.06
C GLU A 700 5.54 -15.54 14.38
N GLN A 701 5.68 -16.29 15.48
CA GLN A 701 4.66 -17.22 15.97
C GLN A 701 3.54 -16.51 16.76
N ILE A 702 3.73 -15.24 17.13
CA ILE A 702 2.77 -14.44 17.90
C ILE A 702 1.84 -13.72 16.90
N LYS A 703 0.55 -14.05 16.96
CA LYS A 703 -0.47 -13.56 16.01
C LYS A 703 -0.98 -12.15 16.31
N ASP A 704 -0.95 -11.76 17.58
CA ASP A 704 -1.40 -10.45 18.03
C ASP A 704 -0.24 -9.44 17.90
N GLU A 705 -0.49 -8.31 17.22
CA GLU A 705 0.57 -7.36 16.85
C GLU A 705 1.12 -6.61 18.08
N GLU A 706 0.27 -6.32 19.07
CA GLU A 706 0.69 -5.71 20.34
C GLU A 706 1.50 -6.70 21.19
N GLU A 707 1.05 -7.96 21.30
CA GLU A 707 1.78 -9.03 22.00
C GLU A 707 3.13 -9.31 21.31
N ARG A 708 3.19 -9.23 19.98
CA ARG A 708 4.42 -9.41 19.21
C ARG A 708 5.40 -8.26 19.41
N ALA A 709 4.92 -7.02 19.33
CA ALA A 709 5.74 -5.83 19.58
C ALA A 709 6.31 -5.84 21.00
N HIS A 710 5.46 -6.19 21.98
CA HIS A 710 5.85 -6.37 23.37
C HIS A 710 6.92 -7.44 23.54
N TYR A 711 6.76 -8.61 22.92
CA TYR A 711 7.73 -9.69 22.98
C TYR A 711 9.11 -9.25 22.46
N ILE A 712 9.14 -8.61 21.28
CA ILE A 712 10.38 -8.12 20.68
C ILE A 712 11.06 -7.09 21.60
N GLN A 713 10.28 -6.12 22.09
CA GLN A 713 10.80 -5.07 22.98
C GLN A 713 11.37 -5.66 24.28
N SER A 714 10.63 -6.58 24.89
CA SER A 714 10.98 -7.23 26.15
C SER A 714 12.28 -8.03 26.01
N LYS A 715 12.35 -8.92 25.01
CA LYS A 715 13.53 -9.78 24.81
C LYS A 715 14.75 -9.01 24.32
N THR A 716 14.56 -7.95 23.55
CA THR A 716 15.64 -7.03 23.16
C THR A 716 16.21 -6.30 24.37
N SER A 717 15.35 -5.77 25.25
CA SER A 717 15.80 -5.06 26.45
C SER A 717 16.57 -5.97 27.40
N ASP A 718 16.09 -7.20 27.62
CA ASP A 718 16.77 -8.21 28.44
C ASP A 718 18.12 -8.62 27.82
N LEU A 719 18.21 -8.78 26.50
CA LEU A 719 19.46 -9.09 25.81
C LEU A 719 20.52 -8.00 26.05
N LEU A 720 20.12 -6.73 25.92
CA LEU A 720 21.00 -5.58 26.12
C LEU A 720 21.45 -5.49 27.58
N LEU A 721 20.53 -5.60 28.54
CA LEU A 721 20.85 -5.55 29.96
C LEU A 721 21.85 -6.63 30.37
N ASN A 722 21.62 -7.87 29.94
CA ASN A 722 22.53 -8.99 30.26
C ASN A 722 23.92 -8.83 29.64
N ARG A 723 24.04 -8.06 28.55
CA ARG A 723 25.32 -7.80 27.89
C ARG A 723 26.06 -6.62 28.52
N PHE A 724 25.36 -5.54 28.83
CA PHE A 724 25.96 -4.31 29.34
C PHE A 724 26.29 -4.36 30.83
N MET A 725 25.46 -5.01 31.65
CA MET A 725 25.62 -5.01 33.11
C MET A 725 26.98 -5.53 33.61
N PRO A 726 27.54 -6.65 33.12
CA PRO A 726 28.86 -7.14 33.56
C PRO A 726 30.02 -6.18 33.24
N MET A 727 29.80 -5.24 32.30
CA MET A 727 30.79 -4.25 31.87
C MET A 727 30.63 -2.96 32.69
N ILE A 728 29.38 -2.59 33.01
CA ILE A 728 29.01 -1.48 33.89
C ILE A 728 29.48 -1.72 35.33
N GLU A 729 29.27 -2.93 35.87
CA GLU A 729 29.64 -3.31 37.25
C GLU A 729 31.17 -3.24 37.51
N LYS A 730 32.00 -3.14 36.46
CA LYS A 730 33.47 -3.01 36.58
C LYS A 730 33.95 -1.55 36.64
N GLN A 731 33.06 -0.57 36.48
CA GLN A 731 33.41 0.85 36.49
C GLN A 731 33.12 1.49 37.85
N ALA A 732 34.06 2.28 38.39
CA ALA A 732 33.90 3.03 39.64
C ALA A 732 32.85 4.17 39.59
N HIS A 733 32.15 4.32 38.46
CA HIS A 733 31.21 5.42 38.16
C HIS A 733 29.76 5.14 38.60
N VAL A 734 29.43 3.88 38.93
CA VAL A 734 28.06 3.44 39.21
C VAL A 734 27.47 4.07 40.49
N ASP A 735 28.28 4.22 41.54
CA ASP A 735 27.84 4.83 42.81
C ASP A 735 27.38 6.30 42.65
N GLY A 736 27.95 7.01 41.66
CA GLY A 736 27.56 8.39 41.33
C GLY A 736 26.24 8.48 40.56
N ILE A 737 25.99 7.51 39.66
CA ILE A 737 24.76 7.40 38.88
C ILE A 737 23.58 7.03 39.78
N GLU A 738 23.76 6.06 40.69
CA GLU A 738 22.72 5.66 41.63
C GLU A 738 22.25 6.84 42.49
N LYS A 739 23.19 7.67 42.98
CA LYS A 739 22.84 8.89 43.74
C LYS A 739 22.06 9.92 42.93
N ARG A 740 22.34 10.07 41.64
CA ARG A 740 21.57 10.98 40.75
C ARG A 740 20.17 10.45 40.50
N LEU A 741 20.04 9.16 40.19
CA LEU A 741 18.74 8.51 40.02
C LEU A 741 17.92 8.57 41.32
N GLU A 742 18.55 8.39 42.47
CA GLU A 742 17.91 8.55 43.78
C GLU A 742 17.38 9.98 44.00
N GLN A 743 18.07 11.01 43.50
CA GLN A 743 17.59 12.39 43.57
C GLN A 743 16.41 12.66 42.64
N VAL A 744 16.40 12.08 41.43
CA VAL A 744 15.34 12.30 40.43
C VAL A 744 14.06 11.52 40.78
N VAL A 745 14.21 10.27 41.22
CA VAL A 745 13.11 9.39 41.62
C VAL A 745 12.63 9.71 43.05
N GLY A 746 13.53 10.18 43.91
CA GLY A 746 13.29 10.43 45.33
C GLY A 746 13.79 9.27 46.21
N ALA A 747 14.47 9.57 47.33
CA ALA A 747 15.12 8.56 48.18
C ALA A 747 14.14 7.51 48.76
N GLY A 748 12.94 7.94 49.14
CA GLY A 748 11.87 7.05 49.61
C GLY A 748 11.43 6.07 48.53
N ALA A 749 11.08 6.57 47.35
CA ALA A 749 10.73 5.76 46.19
C ALA A 749 11.88 4.86 45.71
N TRP A 750 13.12 5.36 45.67
CA TRP A 750 14.30 4.60 45.23
C TRP A 750 14.56 3.37 46.12
N SER A 751 14.29 3.47 47.42
CA SER A 751 14.41 2.32 48.34
C SER A 751 13.41 1.19 48.02
N LYS A 752 12.30 1.50 47.35
CA LYS A 752 11.19 0.59 47.00
C LYS A 752 11.31 -0.02 45.60
N ILE A 753 12.20 0.50 44.75
CA ILE A 753 12.40 -0.04 43.40
C ILE A 753 13.09 -1.41 43.48
N SER A 754 12.60 -2.37 42.69
CA SER A 754 13.23 -3.68 42.61
C SER A 754 14.66 -3.61 42.03
N THR A 755 15.53 -4.53 42.45
CA THR A 755 16.90 -4.63 41.90
C THR A 755 16.90 -4.77 40.38
N ARG A 756 15.91 -5.45 39.79
CA ARG A 756 15.80 -5.62 38.34
C ARG A 756 15.59 -4.27 37.64
N SER A 757 14.66 -3.46 38.12
CA SER A 757 14.36 -2.16 37.50
C SER A 757 15.44 -1.12 37.77
N LYS A 758 16.12 -1.17 38.92
CA LYS A 758 17.33 -0.36 39.17
C LYS A 758 18.39 -0.60 38.11
N ARG A 759 18.65 -1.86 37.74
CA ARG A 759 19.61 -2.19 36.67
C ARG A 759 19.24 -1.60 35.32
N PHE A 760 17.96 -1.63 34.95
CA PHE A 760 17.46 -0.98 33.74
C PHE A 760 17.67 0.55 33.76
N LEU A 761 17.38 1.21 34.89
CA LEU A 761 17.60 2.66 35.06
C LEU A 761 19.10 3.03 35.04
N ILE A 762 19.94 2.25 35.72
CA ILE A 762 21.40 2.47 35.72
C ILE A 762 21.98 2.25 34.32
N THR A 763 21.55 1.20 33.63
CA THR A 763 21.97 0.94 32.24
C THR A 763 21.56 2.09 31.33
N ALA A 764 20.35 2.62 31.49
CA ALA A 764 19.88 3.77 30.74
C ALA A 764 20.79 5.00 30.94
N GLU A 765 21.14 5.34 32.18
CA GLU A 765 22.01 6.47 32.49
C GLU A 765 23.45 6.29 31.98
N VAL A 766 24.02 5.09 32.07
CA VAL A 766 25.37 4.83 31.53
C VAL A 766 25.38 4.99 30.01
N VAL A 767 24.37 4.45 29.33
CA VAL A 767 24.23 4.59 27.88
C VAL A 767 23.98 6.06 27.51
N TYR A 768 23.21 6.78 28.32
CA TYR A 768 22.96 8.21 28.15
C TYR A 768 24.26 9.03 28.22
N GLU A 769 25.06 8.89 29.28
CA GLU A 769 26.33 9.61 29.45
C GLU A 769 27.33 9.28 28.34
N SER A 770 27.34 8.03 27.88
CA SER A 770 28.20 7.58 26.78
C SER A 770 27.83 8.23 25.44
N ILE A 771 26.58 8.65 25.27
CA ILE A 771 26.04 9.24 24.04
C ILE A 771 25.97 10.77 24.13
N GLU A 772 25.83 11.35 25.32
CA GLU A 772 25.70 12.80 25.58
C GLU A 772 26.86 13.60 24.98
N ALA A 773 28.10 13.09 25.08
CA ALA A 773 29.31 13.74 24.57
C ALA A 773 29.34 13.91 23.03
N TYR A 774 28.45 13.23 22.30
CA TYR A 774 28.43 13.21 20.83
C TYR A 774 27.35 14.11 20.21
N ASN A 775 26.81 15.06 20.99
CA ASN A 775 26.06 16.22 20.52
C ASN A 775 25.02 15.89 19.41
N GLN A 776 24.20 14.86 19.66
CA GLN A 776 23.05 14.43 18.83
C GLN A 776 23.36 13.67 17.53
N LEU A 777 24.59 13.14 17.39
CA LEU A 777 24.91 12.24 16.27
C LEU A 777 24.28 10.83 16.42
N ILE A 778 23.80 10.48 17.62
CA ILE A 778 23.23 9.16 17.98
C ILE A 778 21.88 9.33 18.66
N ASP A 779 20.96 8.42 18.37
CA ASP A 779 19.58 8.37 18.88
C ASP A 779 19.50 7.79 20.31
N PHE A 780 18.63 8.37 21.14
CA PHE A 780 18.39 7.99 22.54
C PHE A 780 17.34 6.87 22.70
N SER A 781 16.80 6.29 21.62
CA SER A 781 15.85 5.17 21.67
C SER A 781 16.30 4.02 22.57
N GLY A 782 17.59 3.68 22.51
CA GLY A 782 18.18 2.65 23.39
C GLY A 782 18.04 2.97 24.88
N VAL A 783 18.11 4.25 25.26
CA VAL A 783 17.92 4.73 26.63
C VAL A 783 16.43 4.68 27.02
N CYS A 784 15.55 5.19 26.15
CA CYS A 784 14.10 5.20 26.37
C CYS A 784 13.50 3.80 26.54
N LEU A 785 13.99 2.83 25.76
CA LEU A 785 13.61 1.42 25.89
C LEU A 785 13.91 0.88 27.29
N GLN A 786 15.09 1.17 27.84
CA GLN A 786 15.51 0.70 29.15
C GLN A 786 14.69 1.35 30.28
N VAL A 787 14.45 2.67 30.21
CA VAL A 787 13.64 3.39 31.20
C VAL A 787 12.18 2.92 31.19
N THR A 788 11.60 2.70 30.01
CA THR A 788 10.23 2.17 29.86
C THR A 788 10.15 0.73 30.36
N LYS A 789 11.19 -0.08 30.13
CA LYS A 789 11.26 -1.45 30.64
C LYS A 789 11.36 -1.49 32.16
N ALA A 790 12.12 -0.59 32.77
CA ALA A 790 12.17 -0.43 34.23
C ALA A 790 10.78 -0.13 34.80
N PHE A 791 10.07 0.83 34.20
CA PHE A 791 8.71 1.19 34.59
C PHE A 791 7.75 0.00 34.50
N GLU A 792 7.79 -0.72 33.38
CA GLU A 792 6.96 -1.91 33.18
C GLU A 792 7.24 -3.00 34.21
N CYS A 793 8.52 -3.32 34.47
CA CYS A 793 8.89 -4.31 35.47
C CYS A 793 8.32 -3.97 36.85
N GLU A 794 8.38 -2.69 37.26
CA GLU A 794 7.80 -2.25 38.53
C GLU A 794 6.27 -2.35 38.57
N MET A 795 5.59 -2.03 37.46
CA MET A 795 4.13 -2.13 37.38
C MET A 795 3.68 -3.60 37.37
N THR A 796 4.36 -4.47 36.62
CA THR A 796 4.08 -5.92 36.61
C THR A 796 4.30 -6.50 38.02
N TYR A 797 5.39 -6.14 38.70
CA TYR A 797 5.63 -6.62 40.06
C TYR A 797 4.47 -6.28 41.01
N ARG A 798 3.94 -5.05 40.94
CA ARG A 798 2.91 -4.58 41.88
C ARG A 798 1.48 -4.94 41.52
N TYR A 799 1.12 -4.82 40.24
CA TYR A 799 -0.25 -5.06 39.77
C TYR A 799 -0.50 -6.52 39.40
N PHE A 800 0.54 -7.30 39.12
CA PHE A 800 0.42 -8.71 38.77
C PHE A 800 1.03 -9.62 39.83
N THR A 801 2.35 -9.60 40.03
CA THR A 801 3.06 -10.57 40.88
C THR A 801 2.60 -10.51 42.33
N HIS A 802 2.63 -9.33 42.94
CA HIS A 802 2.30 -9.19 44.35
C HIS A 802 0.79 -9.29 44.60
N TYR A 803 -0.03 -8.77 43.67
CA TYR A 803 -1.49 -8.97 43.73
C TYR A 803 -1.85 -10.47 43.65
N ARG A 804 -1.14 -11.23 42.81
CA ARG A 804 -1.30 -12.67 42.71
C ARG A 804 -0.97 -13.38 44.03
N GLU A 805 0.11 -13.00 44.70
CA GLU A 805 0.48 -13.55 46.02
C GLU A 805 -0.58 -13.24 47.07
N TYR A 806 -1.07 -12.00 47.11
CA TYR A 806 -2.16 -11.60 47.99
C TYR A 806 -3.41 -12.48 47.81
N LEU A 807 -3.83 -12.70 46.56
CA LEU A 807 -4.98 -13.55 46.26
C LEU A 807 -4.74 -15.02 46.65
N LYS A 808 -3.53 -15.56 46.44
CA LYS A 808 -3.17 -16.92 46.87
C LYS A 808 -3.23 -17.05 48.39
N ASN A 809 -2.71 -16.07 49.13
CA ASN A 809 -2.75 -16.05 50.59
C ASN A 809 -4.18 -15.91 51.13
N ARG A 810 -5.00 -15.05 50.51
CA ARG A 810 -6.38 -14.80 50.94
C ARG A 810 -7.32 -15.98 50.68
N PHE A 811 -7.21 -16.61 49.50
CA PHE A 811 -8.18 -17.61 49.07
C PHE A 811 -7.67 -19.05 49.16
N GLY A 812 -6.38 -19.29 49.36
CA GLY A 812 -5.78 -20.62 49.50
C GLY A 812 -6.22 -21.56 48.37
N ASN A 813 -6.86 -22.68 48.75
CA ASN A 813 -7.38 -23.68 47.80
C ASN A 813 -8.44 -23.14 46.83
N ASN A 814 -9.09 -22.01 47.15
CA ASN A 814 -10.10 -21.37 46.30
C ASN A 814 -9.52 -20.29 45.37
N TYR A 815 -8.20 -20.13 45.31
CA TYR A 815 -7.52 -19.13 44.48
C TYR A 815 -7.94 -19.21 43.00
N ALA A 816 -7.97 -20.42 42.41
CA ALA A 816 -8.33 -20.60 41.00
C ALA A 816 -9.73 -20.06 40.65
N TYR A 817 -10.68 -20.10 41.59
CA TYR A 817 -12.04 -19.59 41.40
C TYR A 817 -12.15 -18.06 41.59
N ASN A 818 -11.17 -17.45 42.26
CA ASN A 818 -11.15 -16.03 42.63
C ASN A 818 -10.07 -15.24 41.88
N MET A 819 -9.44 -15.84 40.88
CA MET A 819 -8.42 -15.18 40.08
C MET A 819 -9.06 -14.21 39.06
N PRO A 820 -8.53 -12.98 38.92
CA PRO A 820 -8.99 -11.99 37.96
C PRO A 820 -8.96 -12.49 36.51
N GLN A 821 -9.86 -11.99 35.67
CA GLN A 821 -9.91 -12.39 34.26
C GLN A 821 -8.63 -12.03 33.50
N ALA A 822 -8.02 -10.91 33.85
CA ALA A 822 -6.77 -10.41 33.25
C ALA A 822 -5.55 -11.31 33.51
N PHE A 823 -5.66 -12.33 34.37
CA PHE A 823 -4.56 -13.24 34.71
C PHE A 823 -4.61 -14.53 33.89
N TYR A 824 -5.56 -14.66 32.97
CA TYR A 824 -5.71 -15.84 32.11
C TYR A 824 -5.54 -15.49 30.64
N LYS A 825 -5.04 -16.47 29.87
CA LYS A 825 -5.21 -16.51 28.42
C LYS A 825 -5.72 -17.85 27.92
N LEU A 826 -6.36 -17.82 26.75
CA LEU A 826 -6.89 -19.01 26.11
C LEU A 826 -5.80 -19.68 25.27
N ARG A 827 -5.34 -20.86 25.68
CA ARG A 827 -4.45 -21.73 24.89
C ARG A 827 -5.20 -23.02 24.55
N ARG A 828 -5.46 -23.24 23.25
CA ARG A 828 -6.19 -24.43 22.73
C ARG A 828 -7.54 -24.67 23.44
N GLY A 829 -8.28 -23.59 23.68
CA GLY A 829 -9.60 -23.65 24.33
C GLY A 829 -9.59 -23.84 25.85
N LYS A 830 -8.41 -23.91 26.49
CA LYS A 830 -8.27 -23.95 27.95
C LYS A 830 -7.76 -22.62 28.47
N LYS A 831 -8.33 -22.16 29.60
CA LYS A 831 -7.78 -21.02 30.35
C LYS A 831 -6.49 -21.46 31.03
N VAL A 832 -5.39 -20.78 30.70
CA VAL A 832 -4.07 -20.98 31.30
C VAL A 832 -3.69 -19.67 31.97
N GLU A 833 -3.11 -19.75 33.17
CA GLU A 833 -2.60 -18.58 33.90
C GLU A 833 -1.46 -17.93 33.10
N LEU A 834 -1.40 -16.60 33.12
CA LEU A 834 -0.33 -15.83 32.48
C LEU A 834 0.98 -15.96 33.25
N ASP A 835 2.09 -16.01 32.51
CA ASP A 835 3.42 -15.83 33.09
C ASP A 835 3.74 -14.33 33.23
N GLU A 836 4.68 -13.96 34.11
CA GLU A 836 5.04 -12.54 34.35
C GLU A 836 5.56 -11.84 33.09
N ASP A 837 6.29 -12.56 32.24
CA ASP A 837 6.81 -12.06 30.96
C ASP A 837 5.68 -11.78 29.93
N GLU A 838 4.47 -12.30 30.16
CA GLU A 838 3.30 -12.15 29.28
C GLU A 838 2.35 -11.04 29.76
N TYR A 839 2.60 -10.46 30.94
CA TYR A 839 1.80 -9.36 31.49
C TYR A 839 2.33 -8.01 31.02
N THR A 840 1.45 -7.14 30.54
CA THR A 840 1.84 -5.85 29.94
C THR A 840 1.16 -4.67 30.64
N LEU A 841 1.65 -3.44 30.40
CA LEU A 841 0.95 -2.23 30.88
C LEU A 841 -0.50 -2.12 30.36
N GLY A 842 -0.81 -2.74 29.21
CA GLY A 842 -2.17 -2.84 28.68
C GLY A 842 -3.09 -3.66 29.56
N SER A 843 -2.56 -4.70 30.22
CA SER A 843 -3.29 -5.61 31.08
C SER A 843 -3.76 -4.97 32.41
N ILE A 844 -3.20 -3.81 32.77
CA ILE A 844 -3.45 -3.15 34.07
C ILE A 844 -4.90 -2.69 34.19
N VAL A 845 -5.49 -2.07 33.15
CA VAL A 845 -6.89 -1.60 33.20
C VAL A 845 -7.88 -2.75 33.46
N TYR A 846 -7.60 -3.93 32.89
CA TYR A 846 -8.40 -5.13 33.10
C TYR A 846 -8.13 -5.79 34.46
N THR A 847 -6.91 -5.65 34.98
CA THR A 847 -6.54 -6.14 36.32
C THR A 847 -7.21 -5.31 37.41
N THR A 848 -7.33 -3.99 37.20
CA THR A 848 -8.02 -3.08 38.11
C THR A 848 -9.53 -3.05 37.89
N GLY A 849 -10.04 -3.60 36.79
CA GLY A 849 -11.45 -3.51 36.37
C GLY A 849 -11.93 -2.08 36.14
N MET A 850 -11.03 -1.16 35.81
CA MET A 850 -11.28 0.29 35.75
C MET A 850 -10.62 0.93 34.54
N TRP A 851 -11.34 1.81 33.85
CA TRP A 851 -10.77 2.71 32.84
C TRP A 851 -9.99 3.86 33.49
N LYS A 852 -9.14 4.54 32.70
CA LYS A 852 -8.36 5.72 33.14
C LYS A 852 -9.22 6.91 33.61
N GLU A 853 -10.49 6.95 33.18
CA GLU A 853 -11.50 7.91 33.63
C GLU A 853 -12.04 7.58 35.03
N GLY A 854 -11.72 6.39 35.57
CA GLY A 854 -12.18 5.88 36.86
C GLY A 854 -13.50 5.11 36.81
N ASN A 855 -14.08 4.95 35.62
CA ASN A 855 -15.32 4.19 35.44
C ASN A 855 -15.02 2.69 35.44
N THR A 856 -15.91 1.90 36.04
CA THR A 856 -15.83 0.43 36.04
C THR A 856 -16.00 -0.15 34.64
N ILE A 857 -15.20 -1.15 34.30
CA ILE A 857 -15.35 -1.90 33.05
C ILE A 857 -16.53 -2.86 33.21
N ARG A 858 -17.50 -2.80 32.28
CA ARG A 858 -18.69 -3.66 32.31
C ARG A 858 -18.28 -5.14 32.30
N GLY A 859 -18.73 -5.91 33.30
CA GLY A 859 -18.38 -7.32 33.47
C GLY A 859 -17.10 -7.60 34.28
N TYR A 860 -16.45 -6.54 34.81
CA TYR A 860 -15.27 -6.61 35.68
C TYR A 860 -15.54 -6.05 37.08
N GLU A 861 -16.80 -5.89 37.48
CA GLU A 861 -17.19 -5.31 38.77
C GLU A 861 -16.60 -6.10 39.95
N ARG A 862 -16.53 -7.43 39.81
CA ARG A 862 -15.88 -8.32 40.80
C ARG A 862 -14.37 -8.10 40.86
N ASP A 863 -13.72 -7.99 39.70
CA ASP A 863 -12.26 -7.83 39.59
C ASP A 863 -11.84 -6.46 40.14
N GLN A 864 -12.63 -5.43 39.89
CA GLN A 864 -12.47 -4.12 40.52
C GLN A 864 -12.59 -4.20 42.04
N ALA A 865 -13.62 -4.87 42.58
CA ALA A 865 -13.80 -4.99 44.02
C ALA A 865 -12.62 -5.72 44.68
N LEU A 866 -12.13 -6.80 44.07
CA LEU A 866 -10.97 -7.56 44.56
C LEU A 866 -9.67 -6.73 44.49
N PHE A 867 -9.47 -5.99 43.40
CA PHE A 867 -8.27 -5.16 43.25
C PHE A 867 -8.30 -3.98 44.21
N MET A 868 -9.45 -3.33 44.43
CA MET A 868 -9.57 -2.21 45.37
C MET A 868 -9.31 -2.65 46.81
N ASP A 869 -9.73 -3.85 47.17
CA ASP A 869 -9.42 -4.45 48.47
C ASP A 869 -7.91 -4.73 48.62
N TYR A 870 -7.26 -5.35 47.62
CA TYR A 870 -5.79 -5.46 47.58
C TYR A 870 -5.12 -4.09 47.68
N ALA A 871 -5.64 -3.09 46.96
CA ALA A 871 -5.07 -1.76 46.92
C ALA A 871 -5.08 -1.09 48.31
N GLN A 872 -6.15 -1.32 49.08
CA GLN A 872 -6.29 -0.80 50.44
C GLN A 872 -5.49 -1.58 51.48
N VAL A 873 -5.38 -2.90 51.31
CA VAL A 873 -4.78 -3.80 52.32
C VAL A 873 -3.27 -3.88 52.18
N GLU A 874 -2.73 -4.00 50.96
CA GLU A 874 -1.31 -4.27 50.73
C GLU A 874 -0.62 -3.23 49.83
N LEU A 875 -1.30 -2.68 48.82
CA LEU A 875 -0.62 -1.80 47.84
C LEU A 875 -0.36 -0.38 48.35
N LEU A 876 -1.37 0.33 48.87
CA LEU A 876 -1.32 1.78 49.13
C LEU A 876 -1.07 2.13 50.60
N ILE A 877 -0.24 3.15 50.84
CA ILE A 877 0.03 3.68 52.20
C ILE A 877 -1.23 4.29 52.82
N HIS A 878 -2.02 5.03 52.04
CA HIS A 878 -3.21 5.74 52.50
C HIS A 878 -4.51 5.15 51.94
N PRO A 879 -5.16 4.20 52.64
CA PRO A 879 -6.29 3.44 52.10
C PRO A 879 -7.58 4.27 51.93
N ASN A 880 -7.74 5.37 52.68
CA ASN A 880 -8.97 6.16 52.74
C ASN A 880 -9.32 6.88 51.41
N ASN A 881 -8.38 6.97 50.46
CA ASN A 881 -8.60 7.58 49.14
C ASN A 881 -8.15 6.67 47.98
N ALA A 882 -8.14 5.35 48.18
CA ALA A 882 -7.59 4.39 47.23
C ALA A 882 -8.16 4.55 45.81
N HIS A 883 -9.45 4.87 45.66
CA HIS A 883 -10.07 4.98 44.34
C HIS A 883 -9.54 6.18 43.52
N ALA A 884 -9.34 7.34 44.15
CA ALA A 884 -8.78 8.50 43.46
C ALA A 884 -7.30 8.30 43.13
N VAL A 885 -6.56 7.64 44.03
CA VAL A 885 -5.14 7.31 43.84
C VAL A 885 -4.96 6.33 42.67
N ILE A 886 -5.72 5.23 42.65
CA ILE A 886 -5.68 4.26 41.53
C ILE A 886 -6.13 4.90 40.21
N LYS A 887 -7.15 5.78 40.22
CA LYS A 887 -7.54 6.53 39.02
C LYS A 887 -6.40 7.40 38.49
N ARG A 888 -5.65 8.09 39.35
CA ARG A 888 -4.44 8.83 38.94
C ARG A 888 -3.38 7.88 38.38
N HIS A 889 -3.14 6.73 39.02
CA HIS A 889 -2.16 5.76 38.55
C HIS A 889 -2.49 5.28 37.14
N LEU A 890 -3.76 4.93 36.88
CA LEU A 890 -4.20 4.51 35.55
C LEU A 890 -3.99 5.59 34.48
N ARG A 891 -4.15 6.88 34.83
CA ARG A 891 -3.86 7.99 33.90
C ARG A 891 -2.38 8.10 33.58
N GLU A 892 -1.51 8.03 34.58
CA GLU A 892 -0.06 8.13 34.39
C GLU A 892 0.51 6.88 33.66
N ILE A 893 0.02 5.69 34.01
CA ILE A 893 0.37 4.44 33.32
C ILE A 893 -0.12 4.48 31.88
N GLU A 894 -1.34 4.96 31.62
CA GLU A 894 -1.86 5.12 30.26
C GLU A 894 -1.06 6.17 29.48
N LYS A 895 -0.71 7.28 30.11
CA LYS A 895 0.14 8.31 29.51
C LYS A 895 1.46 7.69 29.06
N ILE A 896 2.06 6.83 29.88
CA ILE A 896 3.28 6.11 29.50
C ILE A 896 3.03 5.07 28.40
N ARG A 897 1.94 4.30 28.50
CA ARG A 897 1.56 3.29 27.51
C ARG A 897 1.30 3.90 26.12
N VAL A 898 0.61 5.03 26.06
CA VAL A 898 0.17 5.66 24.81
C VAL A 898 1.26 6.58 24.24
N ARG A 899 1.87 7.43 25.08
CA ARG A 899 2.87 8.39 24.60
C ARG A 899 4.25 7.78 24.39
N TYR A 900 4.63 6.78 25.17
CA TYR A 900 6.02 6.29 25.18
C TYR A 900 6.18 4.84 24.72
N ARG A 901 5.09 4.07 24.57
CA ARG A 901 5.12 2.66 24.14
C ARG A 901 4.72 2.41 22.69
N ASN A 902 4.26 3.45 21.97
CA ASN A 902 3.88 3.36 20.57
C ASN A 902 4.99 3.95 19.67
N SER A 903 6.06 3.18 19.43
CA SER A 903 7.21 3.54 18.57
C SER A 903 7.80 4.94 18.82
N ALA A 904 7.68 5.48 20.03
CA ALA A 904 7.96 6.87 20.34
C ALA A 904 9.36 7.05 20.93
N ALA A 905 10.36 6.75 20.12
CA ALA A 905 11.62 7.47 20.12
C ALA A 905 12.13 7.45 18.67
N HIS A 906 11.89 8.60 18.03
CA HIS A 906 12.46 9.10 16.78
C HIS A 906 12.12 8.41 15.44
N LYS A 907 11.71 9.26 14.49
CA LYS A 907 11.18 8.95 13.14
C LYS A 907 12.20 9.23 12.05
N ASP A 908 13.28 9.91 12.41
CA ASP A 908 14.32 10.51 11.59
C ASP A 908 15.53 10.80 12.52
N PRO A 909 16.72 11.20 12.00
CA PRO A 909 17.83 11.65 12.85
C PRO A 909 17.31 12.73 13.78
N ILE A 910 17.49 12.54 15.09
CA ILE A 910 16.97 13.50 16.04
C ILE A 910 17.70 14.83 15.86
N ASP A 911 16.96 15.89 15.59
CA ASP A 911 17.50 17.24 15.70
C ASP A 911 17.72 17.62 17.17
N VAL A 912 18.33 18.78 17.42
CA VAL A 912 18.60 19.31 18.77
C VAL A 912 17.35 19.33 19.66
N ILE A 913 16.19 19.56 19.06
CA ILE A 913 14.93 19.77 19.77
C ILE A 913 14.35 18.42 20.18
N GLY A 914 14.29 17.45 19.26
CA GLY A 914 13.81 16.11 19.58
C GLY A 914 14.70 15.39 20.60
N ALA A 915 16.01 15.64 20.62
CA ALA A 915 16.92 14.99 21.56
C ALA A 915 16.68 15.49 22.99
N ARG A 916 16.32 16.77 23.10
CA ARG A 916 15.92 17.40 24.35
C ARG A 916 14.55 16.92 24.82
N GLU A 917 13.59 16.75 23.92
CA GLU A 917 12.30 16.13 24.24
C GLU A 917 12.48 14.69 24.74
N CYS A 918 13.42 13.94 24.16
CA CYS A 918 13.75 12.58 24.58
C CYS A 918 14.34 12.53 26.00
N LEU A 919 15.19 13.50 26.33
CA LEU A 919 15.72 13.69 27.68
C LEU A 919 14.63 14.07 28.68
N ASP A 920 13.74 14.99 28.29
CA ASP A 920 12.59 15.38 29.10
C ASP A 920 11.67 14.18 29.37
N TYR A 921 11.52 13.26 28.40
CA TYR A 921 10.76 12.01 28.58
C TYR A 921 11.41 11.03 29.56
N ILE A 922 12.72 10.83 29.47
CA ILE A 922 13.45 9.97 30.41
C ILE A 922 13.23 10.46 31.84
N VAL A 923 13.41 11.76 32.06
CA VAL A 923 13.20 12.40 33.37
C VAL A 923 11.74 12.32 33.80
N GLU A 924 10.78 12.48 32.87
CA GLU A 924 9.36 12.39 33.16
C GLU A 924 8.95 10.97 33.60
N ILE A 925 9.40 9.92 32.92
CA ILE A 925 9.10 8.53 33.32
C ILE A 925 9.71 8.23 34.69
N GLN A 926 10.95 8.66 34.95
CA GLN A 926 11.59 8.51 36.26
C GLN A 926 10.80 9.22 37.38
N ARG A 927 10.29 10.42 37.11
CA ARG A 927 9.45 11.18 38.07
C ARG A 927 8.09 10.54 38.30
N ILE A 928 7.42 10.07 37.24
CA ILE A 928 6.14 9.36 37.37
C ILE A 928 6.34 8.08 38.17
N LEU A 929 7.41 7.33 37.90
CA LEU A 929 7.76 6.14 38.67
C LEU A 929 7.95 6.48 40.16
N GLY A 930 8.74 7.52 40.46
CA GLY A 930 8.93 8.01 41.82
C GLY A 930 7.62 8.36 42.51
N SER A 931 6.76 9.15 41.84
CA SER A 931 5.46 9.54 42.37
C SER A 931 4.57 8.34 42.68
N LEU A 932 4.52 7.31 41.82
CA LEU A 932 3.71 6.12 42.05
C LEU A 932 4.23 5.32 43.27
N LEU A 933 5.55 5.19 43.38
CA LEU A 933 6.22 4.46 44.46
C LEU A 933 6.04 5.13 45.83
N ASP A 934 5.92 6.46 45.87
CA ASP A 934 5.62 7.17 47.11
C ASP A 934 4.24 6.81 47.66
N ASP A 935 3.27 6.45 46.80
CA ASP A 935 1.95 5.99 47.24
C ASP A 935 1.91 4.53 47.68
N TYR A 936 2.93 3.73 47.31
CA TYR A 936 2.97 2.29 47.59
C TYR A 936 3.61 1.95 48.93
N ARG A 937 3.11 0.90 49.61
CA ARG A 937 3.70 0.40 50.88
C ARG A 937 5.03 -0.32 50.65
N LEU A 938 5.13 -1.04 49.54
CA LEU A 938 6.28 -1.81 49.09
C LEU A 938 6.84 -1.26 47.78
#